data_AF-R7PDR6-F1
#
_entry.id   AF-R7PDR6-F1
#
_cell.length_a   1.000
_cell.length_b   1.000
_cell.length_c   1.000
_cell.angle_alpha   90.00
_cell.angle_beta   90.00
_cell.angle_gamma   90.00
#
_symmetry.space_group_name_H-M   'P 1'
#
loop_
_entity.id
_entity.type
_entity.pdbx_description
1 polymer ?
#
loop_
_entity_poly.entity_id
_entity_poly.type
_entity_poly.pdbx_seq_one_letter_code
_entity_poly.pdbx_strand_id
1 'polypeptide(L)'
;MNRILSFFLFGLSMCSCSPNLQESFKTDYFGIDVDSRGYIVGMWNRTRESRNFSPADQPSPLLSLYDEELKRYYYPQKARYSKGEYQLEYENGSVATVKLEEKPKYFKLTLESLEPRNGIDGIQWGSYYTNITNLLGEIIGVARDTSEAVCYAIGALALDDNTIGGESRFTSETGPSGYIAHSPDPVNHPLPVTLHEGQQFTMGGDGINDVAFYNRKEPYFRILYGNTAFVDCNGRIQIRYHARNRQKGKLIYSPEGNPIFQNNEPNHMMRQDVPGVDFIGSSIALWGSPDSVALLDVIQNIVVNENLPHPMFQGKWVKDPTSFMPDLWTYGGLMDSMASYAKQMGLKVIHTYDQPFLHPDRGNGGYIDGPDHEFKRYHFTDRDRSTREYADILARDGLILGRTCISNSMAPGTKDCSPVPSDSICILHRHFLAKDISATDTLIYVDDPSYLEEIACWEGHSRELNMVKIGKELIHYLGITKEKPYRLLKVTRGYWNTKPATHDKGDAVDKLQPTVGGAYAGLVPNLELQDELARHYADICYRCGLGMFDYDGQEFFFHTGFGSYSVKRFFRNMFDQARKYGLPDIRFTGATLSEGSWHYQSTWNVGGGLNIYDVKKRVWGSTTSQGKDLRDVTYANFFPSSFGANFPITAQSTAADFEHIEATARWLRLHVCVKNRTTRC
;
A
#
# COMPACT_ATOMS: atom_id res chain seq x y z
N MET A 1 23.31 -91.14 -7.10
CA MET A 1 22.25 -90.55 -7.95
C MET A 1 21.08 -90.23 -7.02
N ASN A 2 20.62 -89.02 -6.72
CA ASN A 2 20.80 -87.67 -7.26
C ASN A 2 20.69 -86.61 -6.13
N ARG A 3 21.59 -85.62 -6.16
CA ARG A 3 21.48 -84.15 -5.88
C ARG A 3 20.71 -83.64 -4.65
N ILE A 4 21.40 -83.06 -3.65
CA ILE A 4 21.65 -81.60 -3.41
C ILE A 4 20.38 -80.79 -3.10
N LEU A 5 20.31 -80.17 -1.91
CA LEU A 5 19.74 -78.84 -1.72
C LEU A 5 20.33 -78.18 -0.45
N SER A 6 21.09 -77.10 -0.65
CA SER A 6 21.56 -76.20 0.41
C SER A 6 20.61 -74.99 0.48
N PHE A 7 20.07 -74.69 1.66
CA PHE A 7 19.24 -73.52 1.90
C PHE A 7 20.09 -72.32 2.36
N PHE A 8 20.01 -71.22 1.60
CA PHE A 8 20.48 -69.89 1.98
C PHE A 8 19.44 -69.24 2.91
N LEU A 9 19.86 -68.72 4.07
CA LEU A 9 19.06 -67.83 4.91
C LEU A 9 19.45 -66.38 4.61
N PHE A 10 18.48 -65.60 4.16
CA PHE A 10 18.58 -64.16 3.91
C PHE A 10 18.34 -63.37 5.21
N GLY A 11 19.25 -62.46 5.56
CA GLY A 11 19.09 -61.52 6.67
C GLY A 11 18.19 -60.35 6.29
N LEU A 12 17.13 -60.12 7.08
CA LEU A 12 16.25 -58.96 7.01
C LEU A 12 16.88 -57.78 7.78
N SER A 13 17.23 -56.72 7.04
CA SER A 13 17.56 -55.41 7.60
C SER A 13 16.28 -54.68 7.99
N MET A 14 16.12 -54.34 9.28
CA MET A 14 15.05 -53.47 9.74
C MET A 14 15.47 -52.01 9.62
N CYS A 15 14.93 -51.30 8.62
CA CYS A 15 14.91 -49.84 8.60
C CYS A 15 13.92 -49.35 9.65
N SER A 16 14.43 -48.75 10.73
CA SER A 16 13.66 -47.95 11.67
C SER A 16 13.33 -46.60 11.01
N CYS A 17 12.07 -46.40 10.61
CA CYS A 17 11.52 -45.08 10.36
C CYS A 17 11.28 -44.40 11.71
N SER A 18 12.09 -43.39 12.05
CA SER A 18 11.70 -42.44 13.10
C SER A 18 10.44 -41.70 12.63
N PRO A 19 9.36 -41.64 13.43
CA PRO A 19 8.20 -40.81 13.07
C PRO A 19 8.66 -39.36 12.98
N ASN A 20 8.34 -38.68 11.88
CA ASN A 20 8.57 -37.25 11.73
C ASN A 20 7.90 -36.53 12.89
N LEU A 21 8.69 -35.93 13.77
CA LEU A 21 8.18 -35.11 14.88
C LEU A 21 7.44 -33.92 14.26
N GLN A 22 6.15 -33.80 14.56
CA GLN A 22 5.24 -32.76 14.08
C GLN A 22 4.59 -32.11 15.29
N GLU A 23 4.60 -30.78 15.33
CA GLU A 23 3.97 -29.99 16.39
C GLU A 23 2.66 -29.39 15.85
N SER A 24 1.59 -29.45 16.64
CA SER A 24 0.25 -28.98 16.24
C SER A 24 -0.22 -27.85 17.14
N PHE A 25 -0.73 -26.79 16.55
CA PHE A 25 -1.24 -25.60 17.24
C PHE A 25 -2.66 -25.30 16.80
N LYS A 26 -3.42 -24.61 17.65
CA LYS A 26 -4.83 -24.32 17.37
C LYS A 26 -5.32 -22.97 17.90
N THR A 27 -6.20 -22.35 17.12
CA THR A 27 -7.10 -21.26 17.50
C THR A 27 -8.53 -21.79 17.52
N ASP A 28 -9.52 -20.96 17.85
CA ASP A 28 -10.94 -21.33 17.80
C ASP A 28 -11.36 -21.89 16.43
N TYR A 29 -10.79 -21.38 15.34
CA TYR A 29 -11.21 -21.69 13.97
C TYR A 29 -10.15 -22.40 13.13
N PHE A 30 -8.87 -22.23 13.45
CA PHE A 30 -7.76 -22.62 12.61
C PHE A 30 -6.77 -23.51 13.34
N GLY A 31 -6.22 -24.51 12.67
CA GLY A 31 -5.11 -25.31 13.17
C GLY A 31 -3.94 -25.25 12.21
N ILE A 32 -2.71 -25.29 12.72
CA ILE A 32 -1.52 -25.50 11.90
C ILE A 32 -0.70 -26.64 12.44
N ASP A 33 -0.06 -27.37 11.53
CA ASP A 33 0.97 -28.33 11.91
C ASP A 33 2.31 -27.95 11.29
N VAL A 34 3.36 -28.02 12.10
CA VAL A 34 4.74 -27.68 11.71
C VAL A 34 5.61 -28.92 11.79
N ASP A 35 6.36 -29.21 10.72
CA ASP A 35 7.30 -30.32 10.67
C ASP A 35 8.65 -30.00 11.33
N SER A 36 9.48 -31.04 11.52
CA SER A 36 10.83 -30.92 12.09
C SER A 36 11.83 -30.05 11.29
N ARG A 37 11.47 -29.57 10.09
CA ARG A 37 12.28 -28.63 9.30
C ARG A 37 11.87 -27.18 9.52
N GLY A 38 10.70 -26.93 10.11
CA GLY A 38 10.15 -25.59 10.31
C GLY A 38 9.17 -25.16 9.22
N TYR A 39 8.52 -26.13 8.57
CA TYR A 39 7.49 -25.87 7.57
C TYR A 39 6.10 -26.18 8.11
N ILE A 40 5.16 -25.30 7.86
CA ILE A 40 3.73 -25.58 7.97
C ILE A 40 3.35 -26.57 6.87
N VAL A 41 2.91 -27.75 7.29
CA VAL A 41 2.50 -28.88 6.42
C VAL A 41 1.01 -29.20 6.55
N GLY A 42 0.33 -28.55 7.50
CA GLY A 42 -1.12 -28.65 7.70
C GLY A 42 -1.71 -27.29 8.04
N MET A 43 -2.85 -26.97 7.45
CA MET A 43 -3.66 -25.76 7.70
C MET A 43 -5.13 -26.18 7.79
N TRP A 44 -5.67 -26.35 8.97
CA TRP A 44 -6.91 -27.09 9.21
C TRP A 44 -8.10 -26.18 9.52
N ASN A 45 -9.23 -26.43 8.85
CA ASN A 45 -10.53 -25.91 9.28
C ASN A 45 -10.97 -26.62 10.57
N ARG A 46 -11.22 -25.88 11.65
CA ARG A 46 -11.71 -26.44 12.91
C ARG A 46 -13.21 -26.26 13.15
N THR A 47 -13.93 -25.63 12.22
CA THR A 47 -15.34 -25.25 12.38
C THR A 47 -16.34 -26.20 11.72
N ARG A 48 -15.88 -26.96 10.71
CA ARG A 48 -16.67 -27.95 9.96
C ARG A 48 -15.83 -29.22 9.76
N GLU A 49 -16.21 -30.08 8.80
CA GLU A 49 -15.37 -31.21 8.38
C GLU A 49 -13.91 -30.75 8.20
N SER A 50 -12.99 -31.50 8.82
CA SER A 50 -11.58 -31.13 8.94
C SER A 50 -10.89 -31.15 7.58
N ARG A 51 -11.00 -30.05 6.84
CA ARG A 51 -10.34 -29.81 5.57
C ARG A 51 -8.94 -29.23 5.80
N ASN A 52 -7.94 -29.84 5.16
CA ASN A 52 -6.59 -29.27 5.05
C ASN A 52 -6.52 -28.29 3.87
N PHE A 53 -5.98 -27.10 4.11
CA PHE A 53 -5.72 -26.07 3.10
C PHE A 53 -4.25 -25.99 2.71
N SER A 54 -3.34 -26.68 3.41
CA SER A 54 -1.91 -26.71 3.05
C SER A 54 -1.68 -27.64 1.85
N PRO A 55 -1.12 -27.16 0.73
CA PRO A 55 -0.76 -28.03 -0.39
C PRO A 55 0.45 -28.91 -0.04
N ALA A 56 0.37 -30.22 -0.33
CA ALA A 56 1.40 -31.19 0.04
C ALA A 56 2.73 -31.02 -0.76
N ASP A 57 2.65 -30.46 -1.96
CA ASP A 57 3.77 -30.20 -2.88
C ASP A 57 4.45 -28.83 -2.65
N GLN A 58 3.84 -27.95 -1.83
CA GLN A 58 4.31 -26.60 -1.55
C GLN A 58 4.17 -26.27 -0.06
N PRO A 59 4.91 -26.95 0.84
CA PRO A 59 4.85 -26.67 2.27
C PRO A 59 5.39 -25.25 2.55
N SER A 60 4.85 -24.59 3.57
CA SER A 60 5.11 -23.16 3.83
C SER A 60 6.14 -22.95 4.93
N PRO A 61 7.27 -22.25 4.72
CA PRO A 61 8.25 -22.03 5.79
C PRO A 61 7.66 -21.10 6.86
N LEU A 62 7.99 -21.35 8.14
CA LEU A 62 7.64 -20.42 9.22
C LEU A 62 8.31 -19.05 9.00
N LEU A 63 9.58 -19.06 8.62
CA LEU A 63 10.38 -17.86 8.33
C LEU A 63 11.48 -18.17 7.31
N SER A 64 11.55 -17.38 6.25
CA SER A 64 12.66 -17.39 5.28
C SER A 64 13.58 -16.20 5.53
N LEU A 65 14.87 -16.35 5.23
CA LEU A 65 15.86 -15.27 5.30
C LEU A 65 16.27 -14.83 3.90
N TYR A 66 16.60 -13.56 3.72
CA TYR A 66 17.04 -13.01 2.44
C TYR A 66 18.36 -12.25 2.58
N ASP A 67 19.32 -12.64 1.76
CA ASP A 67 20.59 -11.95 1.56
C ASP A 67 20.46 -11.08 0.30
N GLU A 68 20.49 -9.77 0.48
CA GLU A 68 20.33 -8.83 -0.64
C GLU A 68 21.57 -8.73 -1.52
N GLU A 69 22.77 -8.94 -0.96
CA GLU A 69 24.03 -8.89 -1.70
C GLU A 69 24.13 -10.09 -2.66
N LEU A 70 23.82 -11.29 -2.16
CA LEU A 70 23.81 -12.52 -2.94
C LEU A 70 22.50 -12.73 -3.71
N LYS A 71 21.48 -11.89 -3.46
CA LYS A 71 20.13 -12.00 -4.02
C LYS A 71 19.50 -13.38 -3.81
N ARG A 72 19.68 -13.96 -2.62
CA ARG A 72 19.36 -15.37 -2.33
C ARG A 72 18.45 -15.51 -1.11
N TYR A 73 17.45 -16.39 -1.23
CA TYR A 73 16.68 -16.87 -0.08
C TYR A 73 17.38 -18.06 0.60
N TYR A 74 17.32 -18.07 1.92
CA TYR A 74 17.63 -19.21 2.77
C TYR A 74 16.36 -19.70 3.47
N TYR A 75 16.13 -21.00 3.38
CA TYR A 75 14.97 -21.67 3.97
C TYR A 75 15.38 -22.51 5.19
N PRO A 76 14.50 -22.67 6.19
CA PRO A 76 14.85 -23.41 7.40
C PRO A 76 15.09 -24.88 7.05
N GLN A 77 16.18 -25.44 7.56
CA GLN A 77 16.55 -26.85 7.32
C GLN A 77 16.14 -27.74 8.49
N LYS A 78 15.98 -27.13 9.67
CA LYS A 78 15.71 -27.82 10.92
C LYS A 78 15.04 -26.87 11.90
N ALA A 79 14.08 -27.40 12.63
CA ALA A 79 13.34 -26.69 13.66
C ALA A 79 13.35 -27.48 14.97
N ARG A 80 13.47 -26.76 16.08
CA ARG A 80 13.28 -27.29 17.43
C ARG A 80 12.29 -26.41 18.16
N TYR A 81 11.18 -27.00 18.60
CA TYR A 81 10.19 -26.31 19.40
C TYR A 81 10.44 -26.55 20.89
N SER A 82 10.44 -25.47 21.69
CA SER A 82 10.54 -25.56 23.14
C SER A 82 9.96 -24.30 23.76
N LYS A 83 9.10 -24.47 24.79
CA LYS A 83 8.57 -23.37 25.61
C LYS A 83 7.92 -22.20 24.84
N GLY A 84 7.27 -22.45 23.70
CA GLY A 84 6.64 -21.38 22.90
C GLY A 84 7.52 -20.82 21.79
N GLU A 85 8.75 -21.30 21.65
CA GLU A 85 9.72 -20.77 20.69
C GLU A 85 10.21 -21.87 19.75
N TYR A 86 10.37 -21.50 18.48
CA TYR A 86 11.08 -22.25 17.47
C TYR A 86 12.50 -21.73 17.32
N GLN A 87 13.47 -22.62 17.43
CA GLN A 87 14.82 -22.39 16.91
C GLN A 87 14.90 -22.97 15.49
N LEU A 88 15.11 -22.09 14.50
CA LEU A 88 15.22 -22.45 13.08
C LEU A 88 16.68 -22.34 12.63
N GLU A 89 17.25 -23.44 12.12
CA GLU A 89 18.63 -23.50 11.61
C GLU A 89 18.64 -23.40 10.07
N TYR A 90 19.54 -22.58 9.51
CA TYR A 90 19.64 -22.30 8.07
C TYR A 90 20.97 -22.73 7.46
N GLU A 91 21.00 -22.95 6.14
CA GLU A 91 22.20 -23.40 5.40
C GLU A 91 23.40 -22.43 5.53
N ASN A 92 23.15 -21.12 5.63
CA ASN A 92 24.22 -20.13 5.84
C ASN A 92 24.74 -20.09 7.29
N GLY A 93 24.28 -20.99 8.17
CA GLY A 93 24.66 -21.04 9.58
C GLY A 93 23.95 -20.02 10.47
N SER A 94 22.98 -19.25 9.94
CA SER A 94 22.14 -18.39 10.78
C SER A 94 21.19 -19.23 11.61
N VAL A 95 20.82 -18.71 12.79
CA VAL A 95 19.82 -19.33 13.67
C VAL A 95 18.79 -18.29 14.08
N ALA A 96 17.53 -18.52 13.72
CA ALA A 96 16.42 -17.65 14.11
C ALA A 96 15.67 -18.22 15.32
N THR A 97 15.30 -17.35 16.26
CA THR A 97 14.36 -17.66 17.34
C THR A 97 13.03 -17.00 17.02
N VAL A 98 12.01 -17.82 16.75
CA VAL A 98 10.66 -17.38 16.40
C VAL A 98 9.71 -17.78 17.52
N LYS A 99 9.12 -16.80 18.20
CA LYS A 99 8.07 -17.04 19.17
C LYS A 99 6.75 -17.30 18.47
N LEU A 100 6.02 -18.33 18.92
CA LEU A 100 4.66 -18.66 18.49
C LEU A 100 3.72 -18.60 19.68
N GLU A 101 2.76 -17.67 19.65
CA GLU A 101 1.71 -17.57 20.67
C GLU A 101 0.36 -17.97 20.10
N GLU A 102 -0.30 -18.94 20.75
CA GLU A 102 -1.68 -19.33 20.45
C GLU A 102 -2.65 -18.33 21.07
N LYS A 103 -3.15 -17.37 20.28
CA LYS A 103 -4.26 -16.51 20.67
C LYS A 103 -5.58 -17.20 20.31
N PRO A 104 -6.71 -16.82 20.94
CA PRO A 104 -8.00 -17.43 20.64
C PRO A 104 -8.39 -17.38 19.15
N LYS A 105 -8.04 -16.30 18.43
CA LYS A 105 -8.46 -16.09 17.02
C LYS A 105 -7.33 -16.21 15.98
N TYR A 106 -6.07 -16.23 16.38
CA TYR A 106 -4.90 -16.20 15.48
C TYR A 106 -3.65 -16.75 16.17
N PHE A 107 -2.62 -17.06 15.39
CA PHE A 107 -1.28 -17.30 15.88
C PHE A 107 -0.45 -16.02 15.74
N LYS A 108 0.14 -15.54 16.82
CA LYS A 108 1.13 -14.46 16.75
C LYS A 108 2.51 -15.08 16.56
N LEU A 109 3.17 -14.71 15.47
CA LEU A 109 4.56 -15.07 15.19
C LEU A 109 5.42 -13.83 15.36
N THR A 110 6.56 -13.95 16.04
CA THR A 110 7.48 -12.83 16.27
C THR A 110 8.93 -13.31 16.15
N LEU A 111 9.76 -12.60 15.39
CA LEU A 111 11.19 -12.86 15.35
C LEU A 111 11.86 -12.20 16.56
N GLU A 112 12.36 -12.99 17.49
CA GLU A 112 13.02 -12.48 18.71
C GLU A 112 14.52 -12.27 18.53
N SER A 113 15.18 -13.13 17.75
CA SER A 113 16.61 -13.01 17.44
C SER A 113 16.96 -13.72 16.14
N LEU A 114 18.02 -13.25 15.47
CA LEU A 114 18.68 -13.95 14.36
C LEU A 114 20.18 -13.85 14.58
N GLU A 115 20.80 -14.89 15.14
CA GLU A 115 22.23 -14.83 15.51
C GLU A 115 22.95 -16.16 15.26
N PRO A 116 24.10 -16.15 14.55
CA PRO A 116 24.65 -15.01 13.80
C PRO A 116 23.78 -14.67 12.58
N ARG A 117 23.81 -13.41 12.10
CA ARG A 117 23.02 -12.97 10.93
C ARG A 117 23.58 -13.39 9.57
N ASN A 118 24.89 -13.64 9.45
CA ASN A 118 25.56 -14.12 8.23
C ASN A 118 25.07 -13.52 6.90
N GLY A 119 25.08 -12.19 6.79
CA GLY A 119 24.73 -11.47 5.54
C GLY A 119 23.23 -11.19 5.34
N ILE A 120 22.38 -11.58 6.29
CA ILE A 120 20.92 -11.37 6.15
C ILE A 120 20.53 -9.91 6.42
N ASP A 121 19.86 -9.32 5.44
CA ASP A 121 19.30 -7.96 5.51
C ASP A 121 17.76 -7.96 5.60
N GLY A 122 17.12 -9.03 5.14
CA GLY A 122 15.66 -9.15 5.12
C GLY A 122 15.18 -10.51 5.62
N ILE A 123 13.98 -10.53 6.19
CA ILE A 123 13.26 -11.75 6.55
C ILE A 123 11.92 -11.78 5.84
N GLN A 124 11.35 -12.97 5.66
CA GLN A 124 10.03 -13.16 5.08
C GLN A 124 9.19 -14.14 5.89
N TRP A 125 8.00 -13.69 6.29
CA TRP A 125 6.93 -14.52 6.82
C TRP A 125 6.19 -15.17 5.66
N GLY A 126 6.27 -16.50 5.57
CA GLY A 126 5.80 -17.26 4.42
C GLY A 126 6.84 -17.33 3.29
N SER A 127 6.46 -17.67 2.06
CA SER A 127 5.09 -17.73 1.56
C SER A 127 4.22 -18.83 2.19
N TYR A 128 3.04 -18.45 2.67
CA TYR A 128 2.00 -19.35 3.17
C TYR A 128 1.10 -19.77 2.02
N TYR A 129 1.36 -20.96 1.48
CA TYR A 129 0.60 -21.54 0.37
C TYR A 129 -0.70 -22.16 0.88
N THR A 130 -1.79 -21.90 0.15
CA THR A 130 -3.11 -22.50 0.40
C THR A 130 -3.56 -23.29 -0.83
N ASN A 131 -4.55 -24.17 -0.70
CA ASN A 131 -5.25 -24.77 -1.83
C ASN A 131 -6.52 -23.99 -2.24
N ILE A 132 -6.64 -22.73 -1.78
CA ILE A 132 -7.68 -21.79 -2.19
C ILE A 132 -7.22 -21.11 -3.48
N THR A 133 -8.12 -21.02 -4.47
CA THR A 133 -7.80 -20.53 -5.82
C THR A 133 -8.76 -19.44 -6.31
N ASN A 134 -9.60 -18.89 -5.45
CA ASN A 134 -10.67 -17.98 -5.87
C ASN A 134 -10.34 -16.51 -5.55
N LEU A 135 -10.71 -16.02 -4.36
CA LEU A 135 -10.58 -14.59 -4.05
C LEU A 135 -9.19 -14.29 -3.47
N LEU A 136 -8.39 -13.58 -4.25
CA LEU A 136 -7.04 -13.11 -3.90
C LEU A 136 -7.10 -11.72 -3.24
N GLY A 137 -6.90 -11.62 -1.93
CA GLY A 137 -6.74 -10.34 -1.25
C GLY A 137 -5.28 -9.91 -1.20
N GLU A 138 -4.81 -9.25 -2.25
CA GLU A 138 -3.41 -8.88 -2.48
C GLU A 138 -2.89 -7.71 -1.63
N ILE A 139 -3.78 -6.89 -1.07
CA ILE A 139 -3.41 -5.72 -0.25
C ILE A 139 -3.06 -6.17 1.16
N ILE A 140 -3.95 -6.92 1.81
CA ILE A 140 -3.79 -7.35 3.21
C ILE A 140 -3.40 -8.84 3.35
N GLY A 141 -3.13 -9.54 2.25
CA GLY A 141 -2.62 -10.90 2.31
C GLY A 141 -3.63 -11.92 2.78
N VAL A 142 -4.68 -12.17 1.99
CA VAL A 142 -5.72 -13.16 2.33
C VAL A 142 -6.12 -14.01 1.12
N ALA A 143 -6.26 -15.32 1.33
CA ALA A 143 -6.84 -16.27 0.39
C ALA A 143 -8.26 -16.62 0.86
N ARG A 144 -9.27 -16.43 0.01
CA ARG A 144 -10.67 -16.61 0.41
C ARG A 144 -11.47 -17.44 -0.58
N ASP A 145 -12.36 -18.25 -0.04
CA ASP A 145 -13.37 -18.96 -0.79
C ASP A 145 -14.73 -18.74 -0.14
N THR A 146 -15.59 -17.99 -0.84
CA THR A 146 -16.93 -17.63 -0.38
C THR A 146 -17.99 -18.63 -0.84
N SER A 147 -17.63 -19.71 -1.54
CA SER A 147 -18.59 -20.75 -1.92
C SER A 147 -19.20 -21.39 -0.67
N GLU A 148 -20.42 -21.90 -0.79
CA GLU A 148 -21.08 -22.60 0.33
C GLU A 148 -20.29 -23.84 0.79
N ALA A 149 -19.67 -24.53 -0.17
CA ALA A 149 -18.89 -25.75 0.03
C ALA A 149 -17.61 -25.50 0.86
N VAL A 150 -16.94 -24.36 0.67
CA VAL A 150 -15.67 -24.06 1.35
C VAL A 150 -15.86 -23.05 2.47
N CYS A 151 -16.42 -21.88 2.16
CA CYS A 151 -16.72 -20.79 3.08
C CYS A 151 -15.60 -20.54 4.10
N TYR A 152 -14.37 -20.32 3.62
CA TYR A 152 -13.20 -20.23 4.48
C TYR A 152 -12.18 -19.23 3.93
N ALA A 153 -11.50 -18.54 4.86
CA ALA A 153 -10.46 -17.58 4.58
C ALA A 153 -9.23 -17.89 5.44
N ILE A 154 -8.04 -17.76 4.84
CA ILE A 154 -6.74 -17.83 5.51
C ILE A 154 -5.99 -16.55 5.16
N GLY A 155 -5.40 -15.90 6.15
CA GLY A 155 -4.69 -14.64 5.95
C GLY A 155 -3.58 -14.44 6.98
N ALA A 156 -2.79 -13.40 6.75
CA ALA A 156 -1.87 -12.87 7.75
C ALA A 156 -2.06 -11.36 7.87
N LEU A 157 -1.67 -10.77 9.00
CA LEU A 157 -1.62 -9.31 9.17
C LEU A 157 -0.30 -8.92 9.81
N ALA A 158 0.35 -7.88 9.28
CA ALA A 158 1.50 -7.26 9.92
C ALA A 158 1.08 -6.63 11.26
N LEU A 159 1.89 -6.80 12.30
CA LEU A 159 1.61 -6.29 13.63
C LEU A 159 2.48 -5.09 14.04
N ASP A 160 3.34 -4.63 13.13
CA ASP A 160 4.22 -3.49 13.31
C ASP A 160 4.43 -2.77 11.96
N ASP A 161 5.06 -1.59 12.01
CA ASP A 161 5.30 -0.79 10.80
C ASP A 161 6.37 -1.39 9.89
N ASN A 162 7.39 -2.03 10.47
CA ASN A 162 8.56 -2.52 9.73
C ASN A 162 8.25 -3.77 8.90
N THR A 163 7.25 -4.54 9.36
CA THR A 163 6.63 -5.66 8.66
C THR A 163 5.63 -5.13 7.64
N ILE A 164 5.90 -5.36 6.35
CA ILE A 164 5.06 -4.90 5.24
C ILE A 164 4.79 -6.03 4.25
N GLY A 165 3.73 -5.89 3.46
CA GLY A 165 3.37 -6.86 2.44
C GLY A 165 4.42 -7.01 1.34
N GLY A 166 4.51 -8.20 0.74
CA GLY A 166 5.36 -8.46 -0.42
C GLY A 166 6.51 -9.44 -0.20
N GLU A 167 7.44 -9.46 -1.15
CA GLU A 167 8.59 -10.37 -1.14
C GLU A 167 9.87 -9.65 -0.70
N SER A 168 10.69 -10.32 0.11
CA SER A 168 11.95 -9.75 0.62
C SER A 168 12.96 -9.42 -0.49
N ARG A 169 12.85 -10.10 -1.64
CA ARG A 169 13.68 -9.84 -2.82
C ARG A 169 13.47 -8.48 -3.48
N PHE A 170 12.32 -7.83 -3.26
CA PHE A 170 12.06 -6.52 -3.84
C PHE A 170 12.55 -5.42 -2.90
N THR A 171 13.54 -4.67 -3.34
CA THR A 171 14.26 -3.70 -2.51
C THR A 171 13.61 -2.32 -2.46
N SER A 172 12.85 -1.95 -3.50
CA SER A 172 12.11 -0.67 -3.54
C SER A 172 10.72 -0.71 -2.88
N GLU A 173 10.28 -1.86 -2.39
CA GLU A 173 9.13 -2.05 -1.47
C GLU A 173 7.77 -1.47 -1.94
N THR A 174 7.71 -0.87 -3.13
CA THR A 174 6.55 -0.16 -3.70
C THR A 174 5.36 -1.08 -4.00
N GLY A 175 5.60 -2.39 -4.10
CA GLY A 175 4.59 -3.38 -4.49
C GLY A 175 4.26 -3.35 -5.99
N PRO A 176 3.54 -4.36 -6.49
CA PRO A 176 3.26 -4.45 -7.90
C PRO A 176 2.09 -3.55 -8.31
N SER A 177 2.26 -2.88 -9.45
CA SER A 177 1.24 -2.25 -10.26
C SER A 177 1.09 -3.04 -11.57
N GLY A 178 -0.14 -3.33 -11.97
CA GLY A 178 -0.41 -4.06 -13.21
C GLY A 178 -1.46 -5.14 -13.07
N TYR A 179 -1.46 -6.06 -14.01
CA TYR A 179 -2.41 -7.15 -14.07
C TYR A 179 -1.75 -8.51 -13.88
N ILE A 180 -2.53 -9.46 -13.40
CA ILE A 180 -2.25 -10.88 -13.56
C ILE A 180 -3.36 -11.58 -14.36
N ALA A 181 -3.00 -12.65 -15.05
CA ALA A 181 -3.97 -13.67 -15.45
C ALA A 181 -4.26 -14.57 -14.25
N HIS A 182 -5.51 -14.60 -13.82
CA HIS A 182 -6.01 -15.47 -12.76
C HIS A 182 -7.50 -15.74 -12.96
N SER A 183 -7.88 -17.01 -13.09
CA SER A 183 -9.30 -17.37 -13.18
C SER A 183 -9.85 -17.86 -11.84
N PRO A 184 -10.64 -17.03 -11.12
CA PRO A 184 -11.27 -17.45 -9.85
C PRO A 184 -12.38 -18.51 -10.06
N ASP A 185 -12.87 -18.66 -11.29
CA ASP A 185 -13.85 -19.66 -11.71
C ASP A 185 -13.38 -20.30 -13.03
N PRO A 186 -12.43 -21.25 -12.98
CA PRO A 186 -11.85 -21.83 -14.19
C PRO A 186 -12.85 -22.70 -14.97
N VAL A 187 -14.00 -23.04 -14.38
CA VAL A 187 -15.06 -23.81 -15.06
C VAL A 187 -15.82 -22.91 -16.02
N ASN A 188 -16.28 -21.74 -15.56
CA ASN A 188 -17.05 -20.81 -16.38
C ASN A 188 -16.17 -19.82 -17.17
N HIS A 189 -14.95 -19.57 -16.69
CA HIS A 189 -14.02 -18.59 -17.24
C HIS A 189 -12.61 -19.16 -17.39
N PRO A 190 -12.41 -20.28 -18.13
CA PRO A 190 -11.09 -20.89 -18.27
C PRO A 190 -10.08 -19.91 -18.90
N LEU A 191 -8.82 -20.01 -18.47
CA LEU A 191 -7.75 -19.28 -19.12
C LEU A 191 -7.58 -19.77 -20.57
N PRO A 192 -7.45 -18.85 -21.56
CA PRO A 192 -7.01 -19.21 -22.90
C PRO A 192 -5.67 -19.94 -22.85
N VAL A 193 -5.43 -20.86 -23.80
CA VAL A 193 -4.18 -21.65 -23.88
C VAL A 193 -2.90 -20.81 -24.03
N THR A 194 -3.02 -19.52 -24.36
CA THR A 194 -1.92 -18.57 -24.45
C THR A 194 -1.55 -17.92 -23.12
N LEU A 195 -2.36 -18.14 -22.08
CA LEU A 195 -2.19 -17.60 -20.73
C LEU A 195 -1.93 -18.71 -19.71
N HIS A 196 -1.26 -18.37 -18.62
CA HIS A 196 -1.13 -19.22 -17.44
C HIS A 196 -1.41 -18.44 -16.16
N GLU A 197 -1.79 -19.15 -15.10
CA GLU A 197 -2.05 -18.58 -13.79
C GLU A 197 -0.83 -17.81 -13.27
N GLY A 198 -1.06 -16.59 -12.77
CA GLY A 198 -0.04 -15.70 -12.24
C GLY A 198 0.78 -14.96 -13.28
N GLN A 199 0.51 -15.13 -14.58
CA GLN A 199 1.20 -14.38 -15.63
C GLN A 199 0.98 -12.87 -15.44
N GLN A 200 2.07 -12.11 -15.29
CA GLN A 200 2.02 -10.67 -15.06
C GLN A 200 1.95 -9.88 -16.38
N PHE A 201 1.28 -8.73 -16.33
CA PHE A 201 1.22 -7.75 -17.41
C PHE A 201 1.37 -6.34 -16.84
N THR A 202 1.85 -5.42 -17.67
CA THR A 202 1.82 -3.99 -17.36
C THR A 202 0.38 -3.57 -17.04
N MET A 203 0.21 -2.42 -16.38
CA MET A 203 -1.12 -1.79 -16.34
C MET A 203 -1.64 -1.59 -17.78
N GLY A 204 -2.90 -1.22 -17.90
CA GLY A 204 -3.44 -0.81 -19.19
C GLY A 204 -2.92 0.55 -19.66
N GLY A 205 -3.19 0.87 -20.93
CA GLY A 205 -2.99 2.20 -21.49
C GLY A 205 -1.64 2.44 -22.14
N ASP A 206 -1.40 3.71 -22.48
CA ASP A 206 -0.14 4.20 -23.04
C ASP A 206 0.87 4.61 -21.94
N GLY A 207 0.48 4.53 -20.67
CA GLY A 207 1.30 4.94 -19.53
C GLY A 207 1.41 6.46 -19.34
N ILE A 208 0.59 7.26 -20.04
CA ILE A 208 0.60 8.74 -19.96
C ILE A 208 -0.60 9.28 -19.16
N ASN A 209 -1.74 8.59 -19.17
CA ASN A 209 -2.95 9.02 -18.44
C ASN A 209 -3.74 7.84 -17.86
N ASP A 210 -4.24 8.04 -16.64
CA ASP A 210 -5.03 7.12 -15.80
C ASP A 210 -6.28 6.54 -16.45
N VAL A 211 -6.84 7.20 -17.48
CA VAL A 211 -8.05 6.77 -18.19
C VAL A 211 -7.91 5.34 -18.73
N ALA A 212 -6.69 4.87 -18.98
CA ALA A 212 -6.44 3.58 -19.59
C ALA A 212 -5.76 2.54 -18.67
N PHE A 213 -5.46 2.85 -17.40
CA PHE A 213 -4.89 1.88 -16.44
C PHE A 213 -5.70 0.58 -16.38
N TYR A 214 -7.01 0.71 -16.48
CA TYR A 214 -7.94 -0.38 -16.41
C TYR A 214 -8.47 -0.74 -17.80
N ASN A 215 -7.75 -1.50 -18.62
CA ASN A 215 -8.15 -1.79 -20.00
C ASN A 215 -8.41 -3.28 -20.31
N ARG A 216 -8.35 -4.16 -19.31
CA ARG A 216 -8.54 -5.61 -19.47
C ARG A 216 -9.87 -6.08 -18.87
N LYS A 217 -10.89 -6.22 -19.71
CA LYS A 217 -12.27 -6.49 -19.29
C LYS A 217 -12.57 -7.97 -19.01
N GLU A 218 -11.73 -8.87 -19.51
CA GLU A 218 -11.98 -10.30 -19.43
C GLU A 218 -12.00 -10.77 -17.96
N PRO A 219 -12.86 -11.74 -17.61
CA PRO A 219 -13.09 -12.14 -16.22
C PRO A 219 -11.84 -12.66 -15.51
N TYR A 220 -10.89 -13.19 -16.26
CA TYR A 220 -9.63 -13.75 -15.77
C TYR A 220 -8.47 -12.75 -15.68
N PHE A 221 -8.64 -11.49 -16.06
CA PHE A 221 -7.65 -10.47 -15.74
C PHE A 221 -8.00 -9.82 -14.40
N ARG A 222 -6.98 -9.69 -13.55
CA ARG A 222 -7.08 -9.07 -12.23
C ARG A 222 -6.04 -7.98 -12.12
N ILE A 223 -6.46 -6.73 -11.89
CA ILE A 223 -5.54 -5.66 -11.52
C ILE A 223 -5.04 -5.88 -10.08
N LEU A 224 -3.81 -5.48 -9.79
CA LEU A 224 -3.20 -5.56 -8.47
C LEU A 224 -2.91 -4.18 -7.89
N TYR A 225 -3.20 -4.04 -6.59
CA TYR A 225 -2.82 -2.89 -5.76
C TYR A 225 -1.89 -3.28 -4.60
N GLY A 226 -1.37 -4.51 -4.63
CA GLY A 226 -0.47 -5.07 -3.62
C GLY A 226 0.10 -6.43 -4.04
N ASN A 227 1.10 -6.90 -3.29
CA ASN A 227 1.76 -8.21 -3.46
C ASN A 227 1.78 -9.06 -2.18
N THR A 228 1.01 -8.66 -1.16
CA THR A 228 0.90 -9.39 0.10
C THR A 228 0.31 -10.78 -0.12
N ALA A 229 -0.48 -10.97 -1.18
CA ALA A 229 -0.81 -12.27 -1.72
C ALA A 229 -0.56 -12.34 -3.24
N PHE A 230 -0.37 -13.54 -3.76
CA PHE A 230 -0.19 -13.82 -5.19
C PHE A 230 -0.65 -15.25 -5.52
N VAL A 231 -0.74 -15.62 -6.79
CA VAL A 231 -1.12 -16.98 -7.23
C VAL A 231 0.08 -17.73 -7.80
N ASP A 232 0.16 -19.03 -7.51
CA ASP A 232 1.14 -19.91 -8.17
C ASP A 232 0.65 -20.34 -9.58
N CYS A 233 1.44 -21.17 -10.26
CA CYS A 233 1.13 -21.65 -11.61
C CYS A 233 -0.12 -22.55 -11.69
N ASN A 234 -0.69 -22.96 -10.56
CA ASN A 234 -1.94 -23.71 -10.46
C ASN A 234 -3.10 -22.83 -9.98
N GLY A 235 -2.90 -21.50 -9.88
CA GLY A 235 -3.90 -20.56 -9.38
C GLY A 235 -4.04 -20.57 -7.86
N ARG A 236 -3.19 -21.31 -7.12
CA ARG A 236 -3.26 -21.41 -5.67
C ARG A 236 -2.69 -20.16 -5.03
N ILE A 237 -3.43 -19.61 -4.06
CA ILE A 237 -3.07 -18.36 -3.43
C ILE A 237 -2.02 -18.59 -2.35
N GLN A 238 -0.95 -17.80 -2.40
CA GLN A 238 0.09 -17.71 -1.39
C GLN A 238 0.13 -16.32 -0.76
N ILE A 239 0.38 -16.26 0.55
CA ILE A 239 0.38 -15.04 1.38
C ILE A 239 1.79 -14.80 1.92
N ARG A 240 2.23 -13.54 1.97
CA ARG A 240 3.59 -13.17 2.36
C ARG A 240 3.70 -11.76 2.92
N TYR A 241 4.50 -11.66 3.97
CA TYR A 241 4.96 -10.42 4.56
C TYR A 241 6.47 -10.47 4.72
N HIS A 242 7.12 -9.32 4.80
CA HIS A 242 8.56 -9.24 5.01
C HIS A 242 8.91 -8.04 5.89
N ALA A 243 10.09 -8.12 6.49
CA ALA A 243 10.70 -7.01 7.21
C ALA A 243 12.18 -6.92 6.84
N ARG A 244 12.77 -5.73 7.01
CA ARG A 244 14.15 -5.45 6.60
C ARG A 244 14.88 -4.65 7.66
N ASN A 245 16.20 -4.81 7.68
CA ASN A 245 17.10 -3.91 8.38
C ASN A 245 17.23 -2.62 7.54
N ARG A 246 16.63 -1.54 8.03
CA ARG A 246 16.63 -0.22 7.36
C ARG A 246 17.67 0.72 7.93
N GLN A 247 18.52 0.25 8.86
CA GLN A 247 19.56 1.08 9.49
C GLN A 247 20.63 1.56 8.51
N LYS A 248 20.83 0.85 7.40
CA LYS A 248 21.76 1.23 6.33
C LYS A 248 21.05 1.25 4.99
N GLY A 249 21.15 2.37 4.31
CA GLY A 249 20.71 2.60 2.95
C GLY A 249 21.45 1.71 1.96
N LYS A 250 20.77 1.40 0.86
CA LYS A 250 21.35 0.68 -0.27
C LYS A 250 20.84 1.28 -1.57
N LEU A 251 21.62 1.05 -2.63
CA LEU A 251 21.19 1.35 -3.99
C LEU A 251 20.07 0.39 -4.38
N ILE A 252 18.91 0.93 -4.73
CA ILE A 252 17.72 0.18 -5.16
C ILE A 252 17.28 0.66 -6.55
N TYR A 253 16.45 -0.14 -7.21
CA TYR A 253 15.80 0.21 -8.47
C TYR A 253 14.30 0.35 -8.20
N SER A 254 13.69 1.53 -8.41
CA SER A 254 12.34 1.81 -7.94
C SER A 254 11.43 2.33 -9.04
N PRO A 255 10.24 1.73 -9.26
CA PRO A 255 9.68 0.55 -8.58
C PRO A 255 10.25 -0.81 -9.08
N GLU A 256 10.18 -1.85 -8.24
CA GLU A 256 10.53 -3.25 -8.59
C GLU A 256 9.30 -4.16 -8.63
N GLY A 257 9.45 -5.32 -9.29
CA GLY A 257 8.43 -6.37 -9.30
C GLY A 257 7.29 -6.16 -10.29
N ASN A 258 7.41 -5.13 -11.13
CA ASN A 258 6.42 -4.76 -12.14
C ASN A 258 6.92 -4.96 -13.56
N PRO A 259 6.07 -5.46 -14.47
CA PRO A 259 6.29 -5.28 -15.88
C PRO A 259 6.43 -3.78 -16.20
N ILE A 260 7.50 -3.43 -16.89
CA ILE A 260 7.89 -2.04 -17.16
C ILE A 260 7.06 -1.49 -18.33
N PHE A 261 6.51 -0.29 -18.17
CA PHE A 261 6.07 0.51 -19.30
C PHE A 261 7.24 1.33 -19.81
N GLN A 262 7.34 1.48 -21.14
CA GLN A 262 8.35 2.36 -21.74
C GLN A 262 8.27 3.80 -21.21
N ASN A 263 7.06 4.29 -20.90
CA ASN A 263 6.86 5.63 -20.37
C ASN A 263 7.00 5.70 -18.83
N ASN A 264 7.09 4.56 -18.15
CA ASN A 264 7.22 4.47 -16.69
C ASN A 264 8.35 3.49 -16.30
N GLU A 265 9.58 3.86 -16.65
CA GLU A 265 10.79 3.09 -16.36
C GLU A 265 11.31 3.37 -14.94
N PRO A 266 11.69 2.35 -14.15
CA PRO A 266 12.25 2.56 -12.82
C PRO A 266 13.57 3.34 -12.86
N ASN A 267 13.86 4.04 -11.76
CA ASN A 267 15.10 4.79 -11.58
C ASN A 267 15.96 4.20 -10.46
N HIS A 268 17.26 4.45 -10.53
CA HIS A 268 18.14 4.14 -9.42
C HIS A 268 17.95 5.16 -8.30
N MET A 269 18.02 4.71 -7.06
CA MET A 269 18.05 5.59 -5.90
C MET A 269 18.88 4.99 -4.77
N MET A 270 19.68 5.83 -4.11
CA MET A 270 20.31 5.48 -2.86
C MET A 270 19.30 5.72 -1.73
N ARG A 271 18.66 4.65 -1.25
CA ARG A 271 17.67 4.75 -0.17
C ARG A 271 18.31 5.32 1.09
N GLN A 272 17.63 6.22 1.80
CA GLN A 272 18.16 6.80 3.04
C GLN A 272 18.32 5.76 4.17
N ASP A 273 19.20 6.07 5.12
CA ASP A 273 19.28 5.34 6.38
C ASP A 273 18.05 5.63 7.25
N VAL A 274 17.61 4.63 8.03
CA VAL A 274 16.57 4.78 9.05
C VAL A 274 17.08 4.21 10.38
N PRO A 275 17.73 5.05 11.23
CA PRO A 275 18.34 4.60 12.48
C PRO A 275 17.34 3.88 13.39
N GLY A 276 17.77 2.75 13.98
CA GLY A 276 16.98 1.97 14.94
C GLY A 276 15.88 1.10 14.34
N VAL A 277 15.75 1.04 13.01
CA VAL A 277 14.74 0.23 12.33
C VAL A 277 15.33 -1.08 11.81
N ASP A 278 15.06 -2.16 12.53
CA ASP A 278 15.57 -3.51 12.27
C ASP A 278 14.41 -4.50 12.07
N PHE A 279 14.67 -5.65 11.43
CA PHE A 279 13.68 -6.73 11.29
C PHE A 279 13.47 -7.53 12.58
N ILE A 280 14.34 -7.38 13.58
CA ILE A 280 14.14 -7.98 14.91
C ILE A 280 12.92 -7.34 15.58
N GLY A 281 12.04 -8.17 16.13
CA GLY A 281 10.73 -7.75 16.63
C GLY A 281 9.63 -7.71 15.57
N SER A 282 9.96 -7.94 14.29
CA SER A 282 8.97 -8.13 13.22
C SER A 282 7.98 -9.21 13.63
N SER A 283 6.69 -8.96 13.40
CA SER A 283 5.63 -9.86 13.81
C SER A 283 4.43 -9.85 12.89
N ILE A 284 3.77 -11.01 12.82
CA ILE A 284 2.51 -11.20 12.09
C ILE A 284 1.47 -11.93 12.95
N ALA A 285 0.20 -11.69 12.66
CA ALA A 285 -0.90 -12.56 13.06
C ALA A 285 -1.30 -13.45 11.89
N LEU A 286 -0.98 -14.75 11.96
CA LEU A 286 -1.44 -15.76 11.00
C LEU A 286 -2.80 -16.31 11.46
N TRP A 287 -3.81 -16.29 10.59
CA TRP A 287 -5.17 -16.62 10.97
C TRP A 287 -5.92 -17.41 9.89
N GLY A 288 -6.96 -18.12 10.32
CA GLY A 288 -7.92 -18.76 9.43
C GLY A 288 -9.30 -18.80 10.09
N SER A 289 -10.37 -18.70 9.30
CA SER A 289 -11.75 -18.74 9.82
C SER A 289 -12.78 -18.91 8.72
N PRO A 290 -14.05 -19.22 9.06
CA PRO A 290 -15.13 -19.04 8.11
C PRO A 290 -15.14 -17.61 7.56
N ASP A 291 -15.28 -17.46 6.24
CA ASP A 291 -15.16 -16.15 5.57
C ASP A 291 -16.13 -15.10 6.14
N SER A 292 -17.33 -15.53 6.51
CA SER A 292 -18.41 -14.70 7.07
C SER A 292 -18.04 -13.99 8.37
N VAL A 293 -17.15 -14.58 9.18
CA VAL A 293 -16.74 -14.01 10.48
C VAL A 293 -15.34 -13.37 10.45
N ALA A 294 -14.59 -13.56 9.35
CA ALA A 294 -13.20 -13.15 9.25
C ALA A 294 -12.97 -11.66 9.60
N LEU A 295 -13.77 -10.74 9.04
CA LEU A 295 -13.57 -9.31 9.24
C LEU A 295 -13.87 -8.83 10.67
N LEU A 296 -15.06 -9.14 11.19
CA LEU A 296 -15.56 -8.56 12.44
C LEU A 296 -15.21 -9.37 13.69
N ASP A 297 -14.95 -10.68 13.56
CA ASP A 297 -14.59 -11.53 14.71
C ASP A 297 -13.09 -11.81 14.79
N VAL A 298 -12.39 -11.95 13.65
CA VAL A 298 -10.96 -12.31 13.64
C VAL A 298 -10.08 -11.08 13.40
N ILE A 299 -10.21 -10.42 12.25
CA ILE A 299 -9.37 -9.27 11.89
C ILE A 299 -9.55 -8.13 12.89
N GLN A 300 -10.79 -7.77 13.24
CA GLN A 300 -11.03 -6.74 14.25
C GLN A 300 -10.42 -7.12 15.61
N ASN A 301 -10.48 -8.39 16.00
CA ASN A 301 -9.89 -8.87 17.26
C ASN A 301 -8.37 -8.74 17.25
N ILE A 302 -7.72 -9.08 16.13
CA ILE A 302 -6.27 -8.82 15.92
C ILE A 302 -5.99 -7.33 16.09
N VAL A 303 -6.72 -6.48 15.35
CA VAL A 303 -6.51 -5.02 15.36
C VAL A 303 -6.59 -4.44 16.77
N VAL A 304 -7.61 -4.81 17.55
CA VAL A 304 -7.79 -4.30 18.91
C VAL A 304 -6.75 -4.86 19.87
N ASN A 305 -6.50 -6.18 19.85
CA ASN A 305 -5.63 -6.82 20.85
C ASN A 305 -4.14 -6.57 20.60
N GLU A 306 -3.74 -6.31 19.36
CA GLU A 306 -2.36 -6.00 18.98
C GLU A 306 -2.11 -4.49 18.84
N ASN A 307 -3.08 -3.64 19.22
CA ASN A 307 -3.00 -2.18 19.17
C ASN A 307 -2.68 -1.61 17.78
N LEU A 308 -3.22 -2.24 16.73
CA LEU A 308 -3.15 -1.71 15.37
C LEU A 308 -4.14 -0.55 15.21
N PRO A 309 -3.99 0.27 14.15
CA PRO A 309 -4.87 1.41 13.98
C PRO A 309 -6.33 0.97 13.82
N HIS A 310 -7.19 1.54 14.67
CA HIS A 310 -8.63 1.25 14.75
C HIS A 310 -9.45 2.54 14.65
N PRO A 311 -9.40 3.27 13.51
CA PRO A 311 -10.12 4.53 13.40
C PRO A 311 -11.62 4.31 13.41
N MET A 312 -12.32 5.27 14.00
CA MET A 312 -13.75 5.22 14.26
C MET A 312 -14.48 6.29 13.46
N PHE A 313 -15.57 5.90 12.82
CA PHE A 313 -16.51 6.79 12.17
C PHE A 313 -17.90 6.55 12.73
N GLN A 314 -18.50 7.60 13.32
CA GLN A 314 -19.81 7.53 13.98
C GLN A 314 -19.92 6.40 15.02
N GLY A 315 -18.86 6.22 15.83
CA GLY A 315 -18.84 5.20 16.89
C GLY A 315 -18.67 3.76 16.38
N LYS A 316 -18.35 3.57 15.10
CA LYS A 316 -18.05 2.26 14.52
C LYS A 316 -16.68 2.25 13.86
N TRP A 317 -16.04 1.10 13.83
CA TRP A 317 -14.78 0.94 13.12
C TRP A 317 -14.94 1.26 11.64
N VAL A 318 -13.98 1.94 11.02
CA VAL A 318 -14.06 2.32 9.59
C VAL A 318 -14.10 1.13 8.63
N LYS A 319 -13.80 -0.09 9.08
CA LYS A 319 -13.95 -1.33 8.30
C LYS A 319 -15.25 -2.07 8.56
N ASP A 320 -16.02 -1.68 9.58
CA ASP A 320 -17.36 -2.22 9.78
C ASP A 320 -18.22 -1.90 8.55
N PRO A 321 -18.79 -2.89 7.85
CA PRO A 321 -19.60 -2.63 6.67
C PRO A 321 -20.83 -1.74 6.92
N THR A 322 -21.26 -1.64 8.17
CA THR A 322 -22.35 -0.77 8.62
C THR A 322 -21.92 0.66 8.96
N SER A 323 -20.62 0.98 8.90
CA SER A 323 -20.07 2.35 9.02
C SER A 323 -19.84 3.01 7.66
N PHE A 324 -19.83 2.23 6.57
CA PHE A 324 -19.61 2.76 5.23
C PHE A 324 -20.68 3.79 4.85
N MET A 325 -20.24 4.92 4.33
CA MET A 325 -21.10 6.02 3.92
C MET A 325 -20.39 6.85 2.86
N PRO A 326 -21.05 7.27 1.77
CA PRO A 326 -20.46 8.13 0.76
C PRO A 326 -20.30 9.57 1.27
N ASP A 327 -19.48 10.35 0.56
CA ASP A 327 -19.39 11.79 0.69
C ASP A 327 -20.19 12.50 -0.42
N LEU A 328 -20.50 13.78 -0.20
CA LEU A 328 -21.13 14.66 -1.18
C LEU A 328 -20.08 15.54 -1.85
N TRP A 329 -19.85 15.31 -3.13
CA TRP A 329 -18.94 16.14 -3.93
C TRP A 329 -19.63 17.42 -4.40
N THR A 330 -19.05 18.58 -4.10
CA THR A 330 -19.61 19.87 -4.52
C THR A 330 -19.10 20.29 -5.88
N TYR A 331 -19.98 20.95 -6.65
CA TYR A 331 -19.68 21.60 -7.91
C TYR A 331 -20.50 22.88 -8.04
N GLY A 332 -19.97 23.86 -8.77
CA GLY A 332 -20.67 25.12 -9.09
C GLY A 332 -20.41 26.27 -8.13
N GLY A 333 -19.63 26.08 -7.07
CA GLY A 333 -19.06 27.15 -6.25
C GLY A 333 -20.00 27.82 -5.23
N LEU A 334 -21.32 27.62 -5.28
CA LEU A 334 -22.28 28.17 -4.32
C LEU A 334 -22.68 27.14 -3.23
N MET A 335 -22.53 27.50 -1.95
CA MET A 335 -22.57 26.54 -0.84
C MET A 335 -23.86 26.55 0.00
N ASP A 336 -24.78 27.50 -0.23
CA ASP A 336 -25.99 27.73 0.58
C ASP A 336 -26.81 26.46 0.88
N SER A 337 -26.97 25.60 -0.12
CA SER A 337 -27.86 24.44 -0.04
C SER A 337 -27.18 23.15 0.44
N MET A 338 -25.85 23.11 0.52
CA MET A 338 -25.11 21.85 0.70
C MET A 338 -25.39 21.19 2.05
N ALA A 339 -25.45 21.97 3.13
CA ALA A 339 -25.79 21.45 4.46
C ALA A 339 -27.22 20.89 4.51
N SER A 340 -28.16 21.55 3.82
CA SER A 340 -29.55 21.11 3.74
C SER A 340 -29.67 19.79 2.97
N TYR A 341 -29.00 19.68 1.82
CA TYR A 341 -28.97 18.44 1.04
C TYR A 341 -28.33 17.28 1.80
N ALA A 342 -27.17 17.51 2.44
CA ALA A 342 -26.51 16.51 3.26
C ALA A 342 -27.44 15.92 4.32
N LYS A 343 -28.15 16.80 5.05
CA LYS A 343 -29.13 16.37 6.07
C LYS A 343 -30.30 15.59 5.49
N GLN A 344 -30.90 16.07 4.41
CA GLN A 344 -32.04 15.41 3.77
C GLN A 344 -31.67 14.03 3.22
N MET A 345 -30.44 13.86 2.74
CA MET A 345 -29.91 12.58 2.26
C MET A 345 -29.40 11.68 3.39
N GLY A 346 -29.33 12.17 4.64
CA GLY A 346 -28.74 11.44 5.77
C GLY A 346 -27.22 11.25 5.67
N LEU A 347 -26.54 12.03 4.83
CA LEU A 347 -25.09 12.01 4.65
C LEU A 347 -24.41 12.97 5.64
N LYS A 348 -23.11 12.76 5.86
CA LYS A 348 -22.35 13.51 6.89
C LYS A 348 -21.08 14.15 6.41
N VAL A 349 -20.66 13.89 5.18
CA VAL A 349 -19.37 14.37 4.67
C VAL A 349 -19.64 15.16 3.41
N ILE A 350 -19.19 16.42 3.40
CA ILE A 350 -19.20 17.30 2.24
C ILE A 350 -17.76 17.45 1.78
N HIS A 351 -17.49 16.95 0.58
CA HIS A 351 -16.18 16.99 -0.07
C HIS A 351 -16.15 18.13 -1.09
N THR A 352 -15.36 19.17 -0.81
CA THR A 352 -15.33 20.38 -1.65
C THR A 352 -14.31 20.29 -2.77
N TYR A 353 -14.57 19.36 -3.71
CA TYR A 353 -13.71 19.08 -4.85
C TYR A 353 -13.58 20.26 -5.84
N ASP A 354 -14.57 21.15 -5.88
CA ASP A 354 -14.53 22.37 -6.70
C ASP A 354 -13.58 23.47 -6.17
N GLN A 355 -12.85 23.19 -5.10
CA GLN A 355 -11.78 24.04 -4.59
C GLN A 355 -10.42 23.64 -5.19
N PRO A 356 -9.50 24.60 -5.46
CA PRO A 356 -8.12 24.30 -5.82
C PRO A 356 -7.47 23.26 -4.91
N PHE A 357 -6.61 22.40 -5.46
CA PHE A 357 -5.91 21.40 -4.65
C PHE A 357 -5.10 22.05 -3.53
N LEU A 358 -5.18 21.44 -2.35
CA LEU A 358 -4.34 21.80 -1.23
C LEU A 358 -2.97 21.12 -1.40
N HIS A 359 -1.90 21.90 -1.50
CA HIS A 359 -0.55 21.38 -1.44
C HIS A 359 -0.01 21.42 -0.01
N PRO A 360 0.83 20.45 0.42
CA PRO A 360 1.49 20.51 1.70
C PRO A 360 2.41 21.73 1.76
N ASP A 361 2.12 22.66 2.69
CA ASP A 361 2.94 23.84 2.92
C ASP A 361 2.98 24.20 4.40
N ARG A 362 4.05 23.77 5.07
CA ARG A 362 4.27 24.09 6.48
C ARG A 362 4.52 25.58 6.73
N GLY A 363 4.67 26.40 5.68
CA GLY A 363 4.77 27.85 5.77
C GLY A 363 3.53 28.53 6.34
N ASN A 364 2.35 27.97 6.08
CA ASN A 364 1.09 28.52 6.59
C ASN A 364 0.79 28.10 8.05
N GLY A 365 1.59 27.23 8.67
CA GLY A 365 1.41 26.78 10.05
C GLY A 365 0.11 26.01 10.33
N GLY A 366 -0.57 25.53 9.29
CA GLY A 366 -1.87 24.87 9.32
C GLY A 366 -3.06 25.81 9.08
N TYR A 367 -2.80 27.11 8.84
CA TYR A 367 -3.81 28.13 8.54
C TYR A 367 -3.94 28.34 7.03
N ILE A 368 -4.70 27.47 6.35
CA ILE A 368 -4.82 27.48 4.88
C ILE A 368 -5.56 28.71 4.33
N ASP A 369 -6.28 29.43 5.19
CA ASP A 369 -6.98 30.68 4.86
C ASP A 369 -6.32 31.92 5.48
N GLY A 370 -5.10 31.76 5.99
CA GLY A 370 -4.38 32.76 6.76
C GLY A 370 -4.68 32.72 8.27
N PRO A 371 -3.79 33.28 9.13
CA PRO A 371 -3.87 33.14 10.58
C PRO A 371 -5.17 33.67 11.21
N ASP A 372 -5.78 34.67 10.58
CA ASP A 372 -7.05 35.28 11.00
C ASP A 372 -8.24 34.78 10.16
N HIS A 373 -8.02 33.73 9.37
CA HIS A 373 -8.97 33.18 8.41
C HIS A 373 -9.49 34.22 7.42
N GLU A 374 -8.62 35.14 7.00
CA GLU A 374 -8.94 36.27 6.14
C GLU A 374 -9.37 35.85 4.73
N PHE A 375 -8.87 34.71 4.23
CA PHE A 375 -9.24 34.23 2.90
C PHE A 375 -10.60 33.52 2.92
N LYS A 376 -11.60 34.17 2.31
CA LYS A 376 -12.99 33.69 2.25
C LYS A 376 -13.23 32.96 0.94
N ARG A 377 -13.02 31.64 0.96
CA ARG A 377 -13.00 30.78 -0.24
C ARG A 377 -14.36 30.23 -0.64
N TYR A 378 -15.27 30.10 0.32
CA TYR A 378 -16.57 29.49 0.11
C TYR A 378 -17.61 30.57 -0.14
N HIS A 379 -18.17 30.59 -1.34
CA HIS A 379 -19.16 31.58 -1.74
C HIS A 379 -20.56 31.18 -1.24
N PHE A 380 -21.24 32.14 -0.61
CA PHE A 380 -22.64 32.06 -0.21
C PHE A 380 -23.37 33.31 -0.69
N THR A 381 -24.70 33.22 -0.82
CA THR A 381 -25.51 34.36 -1.25
C THR A 381 -25.46 35.56 -0.29
N ASP A 382 -25.23 35.32 1.01
CA ASP A 382 -25.14 36.37 2.02
C ASP A 382 -23.74 36.97 2.10
N ARG A 383 -22.71 36.13 2.23
CA ARG A 383 -21.30 36.52 2.29
C ARG A 383 -20.36 35.32 2.13
N ASP A 384 -19.15 35.57 1.65
CA ASP A 384 -18.12 34.55 1.57
C ASP A 384 -17.62 34.14 2.96
N ARG A 385 -17.15 32.89 3.07
CA ARG A 385 -16.67 32.27 4.32
C ARG A 385 -15.33 31.60 4.13
N SER A 386 -14.52 31.62 5.18
CA SER A 386 -13.33 30.77 5.31
C SER A 386 -13.70 29.30 5.52
N THR A 387 -12.73 28.41 5.39
CA THR A 387 -12.83 26.99 5.72
C THR A 387 -13.27 26.78 7.16
N ARG A 388 -12.69 27.54 8.11
CA ARG A 388 -13.06 27.45 9.53
C ARG A 388 -14.51 27.83 9.76
N GLU A 389 -14.93 28.98 9.24
CA GLU A 389 -16.32 29.44 9.40
C GLU A 389 -17.32 28.47 8.78
N TYR A 390 -17.01 27.88 7.62
CA TYR A 390 -17.90 26.91 7.00
C TYR A 390 -17.92 25.58 7.77
N ALA A 391 -16.77 25.08 8.20
CA ALA A 391 -16.67 23.89 9.04
C ALA A 391 -17.48 24.05 10.34
N ASP A 392 -17.41 25.20 11.00
CA ASP A 392 -18.16 25.48 12.23
C ASP A 392 -19.68 25.51 12.01
N ILE A 393 -20.13 25.99 10.84
CA ILE A 393 -21.56 25.92 10.46
C ILE A 393 -22.00 24.47 10.29
N LEU A 394 -21.21 23.68 9.56
CA LEU A 394 -21.48 22.27 9.30
C LEU A 394 -21.45 21.42 10.58
N ALA A 395 -20.52 21.70 11.49
CA ALA A 395 -20.37 20.99 12.74
C ALA A 395 -21.62 21.07 13.65
N ARG A 396 -22.39 22.17 13.58
CA ARG A 396 -23.66 22.32 14.32
C ARG A 396 -24.70 21.26 13.97
N ASP A 397 -24.60 20.73 12.75
CA ASP A 397 -25.47 19.68 12.23
C ASP A 397 -24.78 18.30 12.23
N GLY A 398 -23.59 18.20 12.82
CA GLY A 398 -22.76 16.99 12.80
C GLY A 398 -22.28 16.62 11.39
N LEU A 399 -22.07 17.61 10.53
CA LEU A 399 -21.52 17.46 9.18
C LEU A 399 -20.01 17.77 9.18
N ILE A 400 -19.28 17.08 8.32
CA ILE A 400 -17.82 17.16 8.17
C ILE A 400 -17.51 17.81 6.83
N LEU A 401 -16.60 18.79 6.86
CA LEU A 401 -16.03 19.40 5.67
C LEU A 401 -14.73 18.69 5.29
N GLY A 402 -14.56 18.40 3.99
CA GLY A 402 -13.34 17.80 3.45
C GLY A 402 -12.84 18.47 2.18
N ARG A 403 -11.55 18.27 1.88
CA ARG A 403 -10.87 18.86 0.71
C ARG A 403 -9.93 17.88 0.03
N THR A 404 -9.72 18.09 -1.26
CA THR A 404 -8.69 17.40 -2.04
C THR A 404 -7.32 18.06 -1.87
N CYS A 405 -6.29 17.22 -1.78
CA CYS A 405 -4.91 17.63 -1.64
C CYS A 405 -3.98 16.80 -2.52
N ILE A 406 -2.81 17.35 -2.86
CA ILE A 406 -1.73 16.57 -3.47
C ILE A 406 -0.80 16.09 -2.36
N SER A 407 -1.08 14.89 -1.86
CA SER A 407 -0.69 14.36 -0.55
C SER A 407 0.76 14.60 -0.12
N ASN A 408 1.73 14.21 -0.96
CA ASN A 408 3.16 14.19 -0.62
C ASN A 408 4.02 15.02 -1.60
N SER A 409 3.39 15.84 -2.45
CA SER A 409 4.10 16.68 -3.43
C SER A 409 4.39 18.06 -2.85
N MET A 410 5.67 18.34 -2.56
CA MET A 410 6.09 19.68 -2.18
C MET A 410 6.16 20.56 -3.43
N ALA A 411 5.07 21.30 -3.69
CA ALA A 411 4.95 22.12 -4.89
C ALA A 411 5.91 23.33 -4.88
N PRO A 412 6.33 23.83 -6.04
CA PRO A 412 7.11 25.07 -6.14
C PRO A 412 6.41 26.23 -5.43
N GLY A 413 7.17 27.04 -4.68
CA GLY A 413 6.66 28.16 -3.89
C GLY A 413 6.21 27.80 -2.48
N THR A 414 6.18 26.51 -2.11
CA THR A 414 5.93 26.08 -0.72
C THR A 414 7.21 26.14 0.11
N LYS A 415 7.06 26.30 1.44
CA LYS A 415 8.18 26.51 2.39
C LYS A 415 9.33 25.53 2.22
N ASP A 416 9.02 24.26 1.98
CA ASP A 416 10.00 23.17 1.97
C ASP A 416 10.57 22.87 0.57
N CYS A 417 9.96 23.43 -0.49
CA CYS A 417 10.39 23.22 -1.88
C CYS A 417 11.18 24.41 -2.45
N SER A 418 10.58 25.60 -2.49
CA SER A 418 11.22 26.79 -3.07
C SER A 418 10.56 28.08 -2.56
N PRO A 419 11.26 29.24 -2.53
CA PRO A 419 12.57 29.53 -3.13
C PRO A 419 13.78 29.09 -2.30
N VAL A 420 13.57 28.52 -1.10
CA VAL A 420 14.63 27.98 -0.25
C VAL A 420 14.37 26.50 -0.01
N PRO A 421 15.00 25.58 -0.77
CA PRO A 421 14.75 24.15 -0.65
C PRO A 421 15.22 23.60 0.71
N SER A 422 14.41 22.71 1.28
CA SER A 422 14.76 21.99 2.51
C SER A 422 15.95 21.05 2.29
N ASP A 423 16.70 20.75 3.35
CA ASP A 423 17.73 19.70 3.31
C ASP A 423 17.13 18.31 3.51
N SER A 424 15.85 18.24 3.85
CA SER A 424 15.07 17.02 4.06
C SER A 424 14.23 16.63 2.83
N ILE A 425 14.67 17.01 1.63
CA ILE A 425 14.12 16.50 0.36
C ILE A 425 14.66 15.08 0.13
N CYS A 426 13.88 14.20 -0.50
CA CYS A 426 14.34 12.87 -0.90
C CYS A 426 15.43 12.98 -1.98
N ILE A 427 16.62 12.48 -1.66
CA ILE A 427 17.79 12.50 -2.54
C ILE A 427 17.89 11.14 -3.23
N LEU A 428 17.94 11.15 -4.55
CA LEU A 428 18.22 9.98 -5.38
C LEU A 428 19.70 9.61 -5.30
N HIS A 429 20.57 10.58 -5.55
CA HIS A 429 22.01 10.42 -5.57
C HIS A 429 22.70 11.69 -5.09
N ARG A 430 23.84 11.51 -4.40
CA ARG A 430 24.73 12.61 -3.99
C ARG A 430 26.07 12.46 -4.71
N HIS A 431 26.42 13.50 -5.46
CA HIS A 431 27.72 13.70 -6.09
C HIS A 431 28.35 14.97 -5.53
N PHE A 432 29.52 15.37 -6.04
CA PHE A 432 30.23 16.55 -5.56
C PHE A 432 30.73 17.45 -6.68
N LEU A 433 30.76 18.77 -6.43
CA LEU A 433 31.34 19.73 -7.38
C LEU A 433 32.84 19.47 -7.57
N ALA A 434 33.26 19.34 -8.84
CA ALA A 434 34.66 19.15 -9.18
C ALA A 434 35.46 20.47 -9.21
N LYS A 435 34.77 21.62 -9.28
CA LYS A 435 35.33 22.98 -9.32
C LYS A 435 34.37 23.96 -8.65
N ASP A 436 34.92 25.05 -8.13
CA ASP A 436 34.14 26.21 -7.68
C ASP A 436 33.32 26.76 -8.85
N ILE A 437 32.13 27.27 -8.55
CA ILE A 437 31.26 27.94 -9.52
C ILE A 437 30.76 29.27 -8.93
N SER A 438 30.75 30.31 -9.75
CA SER A 438 30.09 31.58 -9.41
C SER A 438 28.57 31.50 -9.61
N ALA A 439 27.84 32.52 -9.17
CA ALA A 439 26.40 32.64 -9.38
C ALA A 439 25.97 32.71 -10.86
N THR A 440 26.89 33.01 -11.78
CA THR A 440 26.60 33.16 -13.22
C THR A 440 27.12 32.00 -14.07
N ASP A 441 27.93 31.10 -13.50
CA ASP A 441 28.48 29.98 -14.24
C ASP A 441 27.41 28.95 -14.60
N THR A 442 27.41 28.54 -15.86
CA THR A 442 26.53 27.48 -16.40
C THR A 442 27.28 26.18 -16.69
N LEU A 443 28.61 26.19 -16.53
CA LEU A 443 29.47 25.02 -16.65
C LEU A 443 29.66 24.37 -15.28
N ILE A 444 28.75 23.46 -14.93
CA ILE A 444 28.77 22.76 -13.63
C ILE A 444 29.48 21.42 -13.80
N TYR A 445 30.68 21.30 -13.23
CA TYR A 445 31.49 20.09 -13.29
C TYR A 445 31.28 19.24 -12.04
N VAL A 446 31.09 17.93 -12.23
CA VAL A 446 30.89 16.94 -11.14
C VAL A 446 32.00 15.90 -11.14
N ASP A 447 32.19 15.23 -10.02
CA ASP A 447 33.20 14.19 -9.83
C ASP A 447 32.85 12.86 -10.50
N ASP A 448 31.58 12.46 -10.45
CA ASP A 448 31.04 11.20 -10.97
C ASP A 448 29.74 11.43 -11.77
N PRO A 449 29.58 10.84 -12.98
CA PRO A 449 28.37 11.01 -13.77
C PRO A 449 27.24 10.06 -13.40
N SER A 450 27.48 9.07 -12.54
CA SER A 450 26.59 7.93 -12.33
C SER A 450 25.15 8.35 -12.03
N TYR A 451 24.21 7.86 -12.84
CA TYR A 451 22.77 8.09 -12.75
C TYR A 451 22.31 9.53 -12.95
N LEU A 452 23.21 10.49 -13.21
CA LEU A 452 22.81 11.87 -13.51
C LEU A 452 22.16 12.00 -14.89
N GLU A 453 22.31 11.02 -15.78
CA GLU A 453 21.66 10.94 -17.08
C GLU A 453 20.17 10.56 -17.03
N GLU A 454 19.73 9.84 -15.99
CA GLU A 454 18.33 9.42 -15.85
C GLU A 454 17.42 10.65 -15.65
N ILE A 455 16.21 10.62 -16.21
CA ILE A 455 15.22 11.66 -15.92
C ILE A 455 14.58 11.34 -14.57
N ALA A 456 14.61 12.31 -13.65
CA ALA A 456 14.10 12.10 -12.31
C ALA A 456 12.55 11.87 -12.32
N CYS A 457 12.10 10.99 -11.42
CA CYS A 457 10.81 10.27 -11.40
C CYS A 457 10.69 9.12 -12.40
N TRP A 458 10.22 7.97 -11.92
CA TRP A 458 9.99 6.78 -12.73
C TRP A 458 8.73 6.90 -13.60
N GLU A 459 7.77 7.74 -13.19
CA GLU A 459 6.48 7.92 -13.84
C GLU A 459 6.50 9.16 -14.73
N GLY A 460 6.08 9.00 -16.00
CA GLY A 460 5.93 10.06 -16.99
C GLY A 460 7.24 10.68 -17.50
N HIS A 461 8.38 10.52 -16.80
CA HIS A 461 9.70 11.04 -17.17
C HIS A 461 9.68 12.54 -17.56
N SER A 462 9.04 13.35 -16.71
CA SER A 462 8.91 14.81 -16.87
C SER A 462 10.26 15.52 -16.89
N ARG A 463 10.76 15.82 -18.09
CA ARG A 463 12.09 16.43 -18.33
C ARG A 463 12.28 17.77 -17.63
N GLU A 464 11.20 18.53 -17.44
CA GLU A 464 11.17 19.79 -16.72
C GLU A 464 11.43 19.64 -15.22
N LEU A 465 11.21 18.45 -14.65
CA LEU A 465 11.45 18.16 -13.23
C LEU A 465 12.85 17.60 -12.95
N ASN A 466 13.68 17.44 -13.98
CA ASN A 466 15.04 16.91 -13.80
C ASN A 466 15.98 17.99 -13.24
N MET A 467 16.35 17.86 -11.97
CA MET A 467 17.12 18.89 -11.26
C MET A 467 18.06 18.32 -10.20
N VAL A 468 19.05 19.14 -9.84
CA VAL A 468 19.93 18.93 -8.68
C VAL A 468 19.80 20.09 -7.70
N LYS A 469 20.09 19.85 -6.42
CA LYS A 469 20.28 20.87 -5.39
C LYS A 469 21.76 21.04 -5.07
N ILE A 470 22.24 22.27 -5.03
CA ILE A 470 23.55 22.63 -4.45
C ILE A 470 23.30 23.71 -3.40
N GLY A 471 23.58 23.39 -2.13
CA GLY A 471 23.20 24.24 -1.00
C GLY A 471 21.69 24.51 -0.98
N LYS A 472 21.31 25.77 -1.23
CA LYS A 472 19.92 26.28 -1.31
C LYS A 472 19.49 26.70 -2.72
N GLU A 473 20.20 26.23 -3.72
CA GLU A 473 19.89 26.47 -5.12
C GLU A 473 19.39 25.19 -5.79
N LEU A 474 18.27 25.29 -6.51
CA LEU A 474 17.81 24.26 -7.44
C LEU A 474 18.32 24.59 -8.83
N ILE A 475 18.84 23.58 -9.53
CA ILE A 475 19.44 23.72 -10.85
C ILE A 475 18.81 22.67 -11.76
N HIS A 476 18.07 23.13 -12.77
CA HIS A 476 17.55 22.25 -13.81
C HIS A 476 18.65 21.90 -14.81
N TYR A 477 18.66 20.67 -15.29
CA TYR A 477 19.64 20.20 -16.27
C TYR A 477 19.08 19.06 -17.11
N LEU A 478 19.65 18.83 -18.29
CA LEU A 478 19.28 17.73 -19.17
C LEU A 478 20.53 17.04 -19.73
N GLY A 479 20.92 15.97 -19.05
CA GLY A 479 22.03 15.10 -19.42
C GLY A 479 23.37 15.51 -18.82
N ILE A 480 24.35 14.63 -18.99
CA ILE A 480 25.72 14.77 -18.52
C ILE A 480 26.70 14.33 -19.61
N THR A 481 27.91 14.87 -19.62
CA THR A 481 28.95 14.39 -20.56
C THR A 481 29.37 12.95 -20.23
N LYS A 482 29.64 12.16 -21.27
CA LYS A 482 30.04 10.74 -21.13
C LYS A 482 31.50 10.55 -20.75
N GLU A 483 32.34 11.55 -21.01
CA GLU A 483 33.78 11.52 -20.77
C GLU A 483 34.21 12.66 -19.85
N LYS A 484 35.36 12.47 -19.19
CA LYS A 484 35.95 13.48 -18.32
C LYS A 484 36.42 14.71 -19.13
N PRO A 485 36.34 15.93 -18.55
CA PRO A 485 35.70 16.25 -17.27
C PRO A 485 34.17 16.18 -17.36
N TYR A 486 33.53 15.55 -16.37
CA TYR A 486 32.08 15.40 -16.34
C TYR A 486 31.40 16.73 -16.03
N ARG A 487 30.38 17.10 -16.82
CA ARG A 487 29.58 18.30 -16.59
C ARG A 487 28.11 18.10 -16.92
N LEU A 488 27.25 18.78 -16.17
CA LEU A 488 25.83 18.86 -16.46
C LEU A 488 25.62 19.62 -17.79
N LEU A 489 24.60 19.20 -18.55
CA LEU A 489 24.24 19.78 -19.84
C LEU A 489 22.91 20.53 -19.75
N LYS A 490 22.71 21.53 -20.62
CA LYS A 490 21.47 22.33 -20.71
C LYS A 490 21.02 22.89 -19.35
N VAL A 491 21.98 23.43 -18.60
CA VAL A 491 21.82 23.92 -17.23
C VAL A 491 20.99 25.21 -17.20
N THR A 492 20.03 25.26 -16.27
CA THR A 492 19.31 26.47 -15.85
C THR A 492 19.50 26.66 -14.34
N ARG A 493 20.24 27.71 -13.96
CA ARG A 493 20.49 28.11 -12.56
C ARG A 493 19.24 28.75 -11.94
N GLY A 494 19.13 28.74 -10.61
CA GLY A 494 18.04 29.41 -9.89
C GLY A 494 16.64 28.89 -10.25
N TYR A 495 16.53 27.58 -10.53
CA TYR A 495 15.27 26.96 -10.93
C TYR A 495 14.21 27.11 -9.83
N TRP A 496 12.94 27.19 -10.23
CA TRP A 496 11.80 27.45 -9.33
C TRP A 496 11.99 28.63 -8.37
N ASN A 497 12.57 29.72 -8.89
CA ASN A 497 12.83 30.96 -8.17
C ASN A 497 13.80 30.83 -6.98
N THR A 498 14.61 29.76 -6.94
CA THR A 498 15.76 29.72 -6.04
C THR A 498 16.84 30.71 -6.47
N LYS A 499 17.69 31.16 -5.55
CA LYS A 499 18.69 32.19 -5.84
C LYS A 499 20.01 31.56 -6.32
N PRO A 500 20.51 31.88 -7.53
CA PRO A 500 21.86 31.49 -7.93
C PRO A 500 22.92 32.00 -6.94
N ALA A 501 23.83 31.12 -6.54
CA ALA A 501 24.88 31.43 -5.57
C ALA A 501 26.27 30.96 -6.05
N THR A 502 27.31 31.45 -5.37
CA THR A 502 28.63 30.84 -5.46
C THR A 502 28.63 29.55 -4.65
N HIS A 503 29.27 28.51 -5.17
CA HIS A 503 29.46 27.22 -4.49
C HIS A 503 30.91 26.77 -4.67
N ASP A 504 31.44 26.11 -3.65
CA ASP A 504 32.83 25.69 -3.61
C ASP A 504 33.00 24.27 -4.17
N LYS A 505 34.18 23.97 -4.67
CA LYS A 505 34.58 22.60 -4.99
C LYS A 505 34.37 21.70 -3.77
N GLY A 506 33.73 20.56 -3.99
CA GLY A 506 33.39 19.60 -2.94
C GLY A 506 32.00 19.82 -2.32
N ASP A 507 31.28 20.88 -2.69
CA ASP A 507 29.87 21.00 -2.30
C ASP A 507 29.03 19.89 -2.92
N ALA A 508 28.05 19.42 -2.16
CA ALA A 508 27.15 18.34 -2.58
C ALA A 508 26.26 18.78 -3.76
N VAL A 509 26.20 17.91 -4.77
CA VAL A 509 25.29 17.99 -5.90
C VAL A 509 24.27 16.88 -5.73
N ASP A 510 23.13 17.23 -5.14
CA ASP A 510 22.08 16.28 -4.78
C ASP A 510 21.06 16.16 -5.90
N LYS A 511 21.02 15.01 -6.60
CA LYS A 511 19.91 14.70 -7.51
C LYS A 511 18.68 14.38 -6.68
N LEU A 512 17.58 15.07 -6.96
CA LEU A 512 16.37 15.00 -6.15
C LEU A 512 15.34 14.04 -6.77
N GLN A 513 14.45 13.51 -5.94
CA GLN A 513 13.26 12.77 -6.37
C GLN A 513 12.07 13.74 -6.56
N PRO A 514 11.62 14.00 -7.80
CA PRO A 514 10.39 14.73 -8.05
C PRO A 514 9.17 13.80 -8.03
N THR A 515 7.99 14.41 -8.11
CA THR A 515 6.72 13.75 -8.42
C THR A 515 6.53 13.70 -9.95
N VAL A 516 5.33 13.93 -10.48
CA VAL A 516 5.03 14.02 -11.92
C VAL A 516 4.63 15.44 -12.32
N GLY A 517 4.61 15.75 -13.62
CA GLY A 517 4.34 17.09 -14.14
C GLY A 517 2.91 17.61 -13.90
N GLY A 518 2.59 18.77 -14.49
CA GLY A 518 1.26 19.37 -14.42
C GLY A 518 0.87 19.82 -13.00
N ALA A 519 -0.35 19.52 -12.58
CA ALA A 519 -0.87 19.90 -11.25
C ALA A 519 -0.18 19.16 -10.09
N TYR A 520 0.59 18.12 -10.38
CA TYR A 520 1.30 17.31 -9.39
C TYR A 520 2.75 17.72 -9.18
N ALA A 521 3.26 18.68 -9.99
CA ALA A 521 4.67 19.07 -10.02
C ALA A 521 5.19 19.47 -8.64
N GLY A 522 6.26 18.81 -8.20
CA GLY A 522 6.89 19.06 -6.92
C GLY A 522 8.01 18.08 -6.59
N LEU A 523 8.47 18.13 -5.35
CA LEU A 523 9.52 17.27 -4.80
C LEU A 523 8.97 16.35 -3.72
N VAL A 524 9.53 15.14 -3.63
CA VAL A 524 9.18 14.16 -2.60
C VAL A 524 10.02 14.45 -1.34
N PRO A 525 9.42 14.54 -0.15
CA PRO A 525 10.16 14.70 1.10
C PRO A 525 10.88 13.40 1.47
N ASN A 526 11.97 13.51 2.22
CA ASN A 526 12.56 12.38 2.93
C ASN A 526 11.60 11.89 4.06
N LEU A 527 11.89 10.77 4.73
CA LEU A 527 10.96 10.22 5.73
C LEU A 527 10.70 11.17 6.92
N GLU A 528 11.72 11.89 7.38
CA GLU A 528 11.60 12.81 8.52
C GLU A 528 10.71 14.02 8.19
N LEU A 529 10.86 14.59 7.00
CA LEU A 529 10.00 15.69 6.55
C LEU A 529 8.59 15.18 6.23
N GLN A 530 8.44 13.95 5.72
CA GLN A 530 7.14 13.33 5.53
C GLN A 530 6.38 13.19 6.86
N ASP A 531 7.07 12.86 7.97
CA ASP A 531 6.46 12.85 9.30
C ASP A 531 5.97 14.25 9.73
N GLU A 532 6.72 15.31 9.39
CA GLU A 532 6.30 16.69 9.64
C GLU A 532 5.11 17.11 8.77
N LEU A 533 5.06 16.66 7.51
CA LEU A 533 3.89 16.88 6.65
C LEU A 533 2.66 16.16 7.20
N ALA A 534 2.80 14.93 7.70
CA ALA A 534 1.73 14.20 8.36
C ALA A 534 1.16 14.96 9.57
N ARG A 535 2.04 15.49 10.43
CA ARG A 535 1.65 16.36 11.55
C ARG A 535 0.94 17.62 11.05
N HIS A 536 1.44 18.22 9.98
CA HIS A 536 0.87 19.41 9.40
C HIS A 536 -0.57 19.21 8.90
N TYR A 537 -0.90 18.06 8.30
CA TYR A 537 -2.29 17.74 7.92
C TYR A 537 -3.23 17.69 9.14
N ALA A 538 -2.77 17.16 10.27
CA ALA A 538 -3.53 17.21 11.53
C ALA A 538 -3.65 18.64 12.08
N ASP A 539 -2.60 19.46 11.96
CA ASP A 539 -2.65 20.88 12.32
C ASP A 539 -3.67 21.65 11.47
N ILE A 540 -3.78 21.33 10.17
CA ILE A 540 -4.80 21.89 9.28
C ILE A 540 -6.20 21.52 9.77
N CYS A 541 -6.45 20.25 10.11
CA CYS A 541 -7.73 19.82 10.67
C CYS A 541 -8.07 20.62 11.95
N TYR A 542 -7.12 20.75 12.86
CA TYR A 542 -7.30 21.47 14.12
C TYR A 542 -7.64 22.95 13.91
N ARG A 543 -6.86 23.64 13.07
CA ARG A 543 -6.95 25.09 12.88
C ARG A 543 -8.09 25.49 11.95
N CYS A 544 -8.36 24.69 10.92
CA CYS A 544 -9.34 25.02 9.88
C CYS A 544 -10.65 24.24 10.00
N GLY A 545 -10.77 23.25 10.88
CA GLY A 545 -12.00 22.48 11.11
C GLY A 545 -12.28 21.41 10.05
N LEU A 546 -11.32 21.11 9.17
CA LEU A 546 -11.44 19.99 8.24
C LEU A 546 -11.46 18.66 9.00
N GLY A 547 -12.32 17.74 8.58
CA GLY A 547 -12.36 16.37 9.12
C GLY A 547 -12.21 15.30 8.06
N MET A 548 -11.98 15.69 6.80
CA MET A 548 -11.75 14.76 5.71
C MET A 548 -10.73 15.27 4.69
N PHE A 549 -9.88 14.37 4.19
CA PHE A 549 -9.01 14.62 3.04
C PHE A 549 -9.29 13.64 1.90
N ASP A 550 -9.19 14.12 0.67
CA ASP A 550 -8.97 13.31 -0.52
C ASP A 550 -7.49 13.44 -0.90
N TYR A 551 -6.72 12.37 -0.68
CA TYR A 551 -5.30 12.30 -0.95
C TYR A 551 -5.06 11.91 -2.41
N ASP A 552 -5.16 12.89 -3.29
CA ASP A 552 -4.66 12.75 -4.65
C ASP A 552 -3.11 12.69 -4.61
N GLY A 553 -2.50 11.99 -5.56
CA GLY A 553 -1.05 11.74 -5.55
C GLY A 553 -0.55 10.84 -4.40
N GLN A 554 -1.41 10.02 -3.78
CA GLN A 554 -1.05 9.15 -2.63
C GLN A 554 0.10 8.18 -2.95
N GLU A 555 0.27 7.81 -4.21
CA GLU A 555 1.38 7.00 -4.73
C GLU A 555 2.76 7.65 -4.51
N PHE A 556 2.83 8.98 -4.33
CA PHE A 556 4.08 9.68 -4.04
C PHE A 556 4.67 9.32 -2.67
N PHE A 557 3.92 8.67 -1.78
CA PHE A 557 4.49 8.08 -0.57
C PHE A 557 5.49 6.95 -0.90
N PHE A 558 5.25 6.20 -1.98
CA PHE A 558 6.11 5.11 -2.43
C PHE A 558 7.42 5.60 -3.06
N HIS A 559 7.45 6.84 -3.56
CA HIS A 559 8.61 7.40 -4.28
C HIS A 559 9.84 7.60 -3.38
N THR A 560 9.70 7.43 -2.07
CA THR A 560 10.82 7.40 -1.11
C THR A 560 11.61 6.08 -1.14
N GLY A 561 11.12 5.05 -1.82
CA GLY A 561 11.77 3.73 -1.90
C GLY A 561 11.52 2.82 -0.68
N PHE A 562 10.54 3.18 0.17
CA PHE A 562 10.14 2.40 1.35
C PHE A 562 8.74 1.79 1.24
N GLY A 563 8.03 2.00 0.13
CA GLY A 563 6.75 1.36 -0.10
C GLY A 563 5.72 1.60 1.01
N SER A 564 5.03 0.54 1.44
CA SER A 564 4.03 0.63 2.53
C SER A 564 4.60 1.12 3.86
N TYR A 565 5.91 1.00 4.11
CA TYR A 565 6.51 1.47 5.37
C TYR A 565 6.38 2.99 5.52
N SER A 566 6.62 3.76 4.45
CA SER A 566 6.43 5.23 4.48
C SER A 566 4.96 5.60 4.70
N VAL A 567 4.05 4.89 4.03
CA VAL A 567 2.59 5.10 4.15
C VAL A 567 2.09 4.87 5.58
N LYS A 568 2.47 3.74 6.22
CA LYS A 568 2.12 3.45 7.62
C LYS A 568 2.61 4.55 8.55
N ARG A 569 3.87 4.94 8.36
CA ARG A 569 4.53 5.96 9.17
C ARG A 569 3.86 7.32 9.03
N PHE A 570 3.49 7.74 7.81
CA PHE A 570 2.75 8.98 7.57
C PHE A 570 1.41 8.98 8.32
N PHE A 571 0.55 7.98 8.09
CA PHE A 571 -0.77 7.98 8.72
C PHE A 571 -0.70 7.83 10.23
N ARG A 572 0.23 7.03 10.78
CA ARG A 572 0.45 6.98 12.23
C ARG A 572 0.75 8.37 12.78
N ASN A 573 1.73 9.08 12.21
CA ASN A 573 2.11 10.41 12.69
C ASN A 573 0.95 11.43 12.59
N MET A 574 0.15 11.37 11.53
CA MET A 574 -1.02 12.24 11.37
C MET A 574 -2.06 11.96 12.47
N PHE A 575 -2.42 10.70 12.68
CA PHE A 575 -3.41 10.32 13.68
C PHE A 575 -2.91 10.57 15.10
N ASP A 576 -1.64 10.32 15.39
CA ASP A 576 -1.01 10.63 16.69
C ASP A 576 -1.09 12.12 17.00
N GLN A 577 -0.81 12.96 16.01
CA GLN A 577 -0.91 14.41 16.14
C GLN A 577 -2.36 14.87 16.32
N ALA A 578 -3.30 14.31 15.55
CA ALA A 578 -4.73 14.60 15.69
C ALA A 578 -5.25 14.27 17.09
N ARG A 579 -4.80 13.14 17.68
CA ARG A 579 -5.15 12.75 19.05
C ARG A 579 -4.65 13.73 20.10
N LYS A 580 -3.48 14.36 19.93
CA LYS A 580 -2.99 15.40 20.85
C LYS A 580 -3.91 16.62 20.91
N TYR A 581 -4.61 16.92 19.82
CA TYR A 581 -5.61 17.99 19.76
C TYR A 581 -7.01 17.55 20.22
N GLY A 582 -7.22 16.27 20.50
CA GLY A 582 -8.55 15.73 20.82
C GLY A 582 -9.50 15.75 19.61
N LEU A 583 -8.96 15.69 18.39
CA LEU A 583 -9.78 15.62 17.18
C LEU A 583 -10.44 14.24 17.04
N PRO A 584 -11.65 14.17 16.46
CA PRO A 584 -12.17 12.92 15.91
C PRO A 584 -11.20 12.32 14.89
N ASP A 585 -11.31 11.01 14.67
CA ASP A 585 -10.50 10.33 13.66
C ASP A 585 -10.71 10.96 12.28
N ILE A 586 -9.59 11.36 11.66
CA ILE A 586 -9.58 12.03 10.37
C ILE A 586 -10.00 11.02 9.31
N ARG A 587 -11.06 11.35 8.57
CA ARG A 587 -11.54 10.52 7.48
C ARG A 587 -10.70 10.78 6.23
N PHE A 588 -10.40 9.76 5.44
CA PHE A 588 -9.86 10.01 4.11
C PHE A 588 -10.20 8.93 3.08
N THR A 589 -10.07 9.36 1.82
CA THR A 589 -9.90 8.57 0.59
C THR A 589 -8.58 8.98 -0.06
N GLY A 590 -8.11 8.24 -1.06
CA GLY A 590 -7.00 8.70 -1.88
C GLY A 590 -6.90 7.96 -3.21
N ALA A 591 -5.90 8.32 -4.01
CA ALA A 591 -5.68 7.82 -5.37
C ALA A 591 -5.36 6.31 -5.43
N THR A 592 -4.96 5.70 -4.30
CA THR A 592 -4.65 4.26 -4.22
C THR A 592 -5.23 3.64 -2.94
N LEU A 593 -5.22 2.31 -2.86
CA LEU A 593 -5.48 1.55 -1.65
C LEU A 593 -4.31 0.59 -1.45
N SER A 594 -3.58 0.75 -0.35
CA SER A 594 -2.35 0.00 -0.09
C SER A 594 -2.39 -0.69 1.27
N GLU A 595 -1.48 -1.63 1.50
CA GLU A 595 -1.34 -2.30 2.80
C GLU A 595 -1.10 -1.26 3.90
N GLY A 596 -0.28 -0.25 3.63
CA GLY A 596 0.03 0.80 4.59
C GLY A 596 -1.11 1.79 4.88
N SER A 597 -2.05 1.98 3.95
CA SER A 597 -3.22 2.85 4.17
C SER A 597 -4.46 2.09 4.63
N TRP A 598 -4.51 0.76 4.44
CA TRP A 598 -5.72 -0.03 4.65
C TRP A 598 -6.32 0.21 6.03
N HIS A 599 -5.56 0.14 7.12
CA HIS A 599 -6.13 0.32 8.47
C HIS A 599 -6.87 1.65 8.67
N TYR A 600 -6.42 2.72 7.99
CA TYR A 600 -6.93 4.07 8.20
C TYR A 600 -7.98 4.51 7.17
N GLN A 601 -7.81 4.09 5.91
CA GLN A 601 -8.63 4.56 4.80
C GLN A 601 -10.06 4.05 4.91
N SER A 602 -11.05 4.93 4.79
CA SER A 602 -12.47 4.57 5.04
C SER A 602 -13.30 4.41 3.78
N THR A 603 -12.89 5.09 2.69
CA THR A 603 -13.52 5.05 1.37
C THR A 603 -12.47 5.11 0.28
N TRP A 604 -12.88 4.77 -0.94
CA TRP A 604 -12.00 4.84 -2.10
C TRP A 604 -12.77 5.40 -3.30
N ASN A 605 -12.61 6.69 -3.55
CA ASN A 605 -13.34 7.45 -4.58
C ASN A 605 -12.55 7.53 -5.90
N VAL A 606 -12.04 6.39 -6.39
CA VAL A 606 -11.29 6.34 -7.65
C VAL A 606 -12.20 6.01 -8.83
N GLY A 607 -11.92 6.65 -9.97
CA GLY A 607 -12.70 6.55 -11.20
C GLY A 607 -14.04 7.29 -11.12
N GLY A 608 -14.83 7.16 -12.19
CA GLY A 608 -16.14 7.82 -12.26
C GLY A 608 -16.83 7.64 -13.61
N GLY A 609 -18.03 8.22 -13.71
CA GLY A 609 -18.84 8.19 -14.91
C GLY A 609 -19.23 6.78 -15.38
N LEU A 610 -19.49 6.65 -16.68
CA LEU A 610 -19.96 5.41 -17.32
C LEU A 610 -18.95 4.25 -17.25
N ASN A 611 -17.69 4.52 -16.87
CA ASN A 611 -16.67 3.49 -16.71
C ASN A 611 -16.83 2.70 -15.39
N ILE A 612 -17.44 3.31 -14.37
CA ILE A 612 -17.74 2.61 -13.11
C ILE A 612 -19.14 2.01 -13.13
N TYR A 613 -20.17 2.84 -13.33
CA TYR A 613 -21.56 2.40 -13.33
C TYR A 613 -22.42 3.29 -14.23
N ASP A 614 -23.16 2.71 -15.17
CA ASP A 614 -24.14 3.41 -15.99
C ASP A 614 -25.50 3.39 -15.27
N VAL A 615 -25.87 4.51 -14.65
CA VAL A 615 -27.12 4.64 -13.89
C VAL A 615 -28.36 4.44 -14.77
N LYS A 616 -28.32 4.85 -16.04
CA LYS A 616 -29.46 4.78 -16.95
C LYS A 616 -29.68 3.36 -17.45
N LYS A 617 -28.60 2.66 -17.80
CA LYS A 617 -28.66 1.26 -18.24
C LYS A 617 -28.70 0.27 -17.08
N ARG A 618 -28.39 0.72 -15.86
CA ARG A 618 -28.35 -0.11 -14.64
C ARG A 618 -27.36 -1.27 -14.75
N VAL A 619 -26.24 -0.98 -15.40
CA VAL A 619 -25.14 -1.92 -15.55
C VAL A 619 -23.91 -1.30 -14.93
N TRP A 620 -23.13 -2.14 -14.25
CA TRP A 620 -21.74 -1.78 -14.01
C TRP A 620 -21.10 -1.45 -15.35
N GLY A 621 -20.01 -0.69 -15.29
CA GLY A 621 -19.16 -0.50 -16.45
C GLY A 621 -18.52 -1.81 -16.91
N SER A 622 -19.18 -2.98 -16.84
CA SER A 622 -18.77 -4.29 -17.33
C SER A 622 -18.58 -4.34 -18.85
N THR A 623 -18.95 -3.27 -19.57
CA THR A 623 -18.48 -3.03 -20.95
C THR A 623 -17.05 -2.45 -21.00
N THR A 624 -16.52 -2.03 -19.86
CA THR A 624 -15.17 -1.53 -19.56
C THR A 624 -14.57 -2.35 -18.39
N SER A 625 -13.31 -2.14 -18.03
CA SER A 625 -12.67 -2.89 -16.94
C SER A 625 -12.70 -2.19 -15.58
N GLN A 626 -12.81 -0.86 -15.55
CA GLN A 626 -12.71 -0.05 -14.32
C GLN A 626 -13.67 -0.51 -13.20
N GLY A 627 -14.96 -0.64 -13.48
CA GLY A 627 -15.95 -1.08 -12.48
C GLY A 627 -15.78 -2.53 -12.02
N LYS A 628 -15.18 -3.42 -12.83
CA LYS A 628 -14.86 -4.80 -12.42
C LYS A 628 -13.62 -4.80 -11.55
N ASP A 629 -12.54 -4.20 -12.04
CA ASP A 629 -11.22 -4.16 -11.42
C ASP A 629 -11.27 -3.66 -9.97
N LEU A 630 -11.91 -2.52 -9.72
CA LEU A 630 -12.01 -1.96 -8.36
C LEU A 630 -12.85 -2.83 -7.42
N ARG A 631 -13.87 -3.54 -7.93
CA ARG A 631 -14.67 -4.45 -7.11
C ARG A 631 -13.89 -5.71 -6.75
N ASP A 632 -13.12 -6.26 -7.69
CA ASP A 632 -12.27 -7.43 -7.47
C ASP A 632 -11.20 -7.15 -6.40
N VAL A 633 -10.61 -5.94 -6.42
CA VAL A 633 -9.66 -5.47 -5.42
C VAL A 633 -10.33 -5.28 -4.07
N THR A 634 -11.38 -4.46 -3.99
CA THR A 634 -12.02 -4.10 -2.72
C THR A 634 -12.69 -5.30 -2.04
N TYR A 635 -13.46 -6.09 -2.79
CA TYR A 635 -14.18 -7.22 -2.25
C TYR A 635 -13.23 -8.25 -1.66
N ALA A 636 -12.15 -8.62 -2.37
CA ALA A 636 -11.19 -9.61 -1.90
C ALA A 636 -10.42 -9.16 -0.63
N ASN A 637 -10.22 -7.85 -0.45
CA ASN A 637 -9.46 -7.24 0.65
C ASN A 637 -10.34 -6.69 1.80
N PHE A 638 -11.59 -7.17 1.93
CA PHE A 638 -12.53 -6.73 2.98
C PHE A 638 -12.70 -5.19 3.03
N PHE A 639 -12.71 -4.54 1.87
CA PHE A 639 -12.85 -3.10 1.73
C PHE A 639 -14.16 -2.75 0.99
N PRO A 640 -14.82 -1.61 1.27
CA PRO A 640 -16.02 -1.22 0.55
C PRO A 640 -15.76 -1.00 -0.94
N SER A 641 -16.57 -1.62 -1.79
CA SER A 641 -16.67 -1.17 -3.18
C SER A 641 -17.35 0.19 -3.25
N SER A 642 -16.76 1.11 -4.00
CA SER A 642 -17.32 2.43 -4.28
C SER A 642 -17.89 2.49 -5.70
N PHE A 643 -18.76 3.46 -5.93
CA PHE A 643 -19.20 3.84 -7.27
C PHE A 643 -18.32 4.94 -7.89
N GLY A 644 -17.27 5.37 -7.19
CA GLY A 644 -16.44 6.51 -7.59
C GLY A 644 -17.23 7.82 -7.62
N ALA A 645 -16.66 8.84 -8.25
CA ALA A 645 -17.35 10.10 -8.50
C ALA A 645 -18.27 9.98 -9.73
N ASN A 646 -19.52 9.54 -9.52
CA ASN A 646 -20.34 9.05 -10.65
C ASN A 646 -21.77 9.59 -10.74
N PHE A 647 -22.32 10.15 -9.67
CA PHE A 647 -23.75 10.47 -9.62
C PHE A 647 -24.00 11.97 -9.45
N PRO A 648 -23.68 12.81 -10.46
CA PRO A 648 -24.02 14.22 -10.40
C PRO A 648 -25.54 14.40 -10.34
N ILE A 649 -25.99 15.28 -9.45
CA ILE A 649 -27.39 15.69 -9.38
C ILE A 649 -27.57 16.86 -10.37
N THR A 650 -28.31 16.64 -11.45
CA THR A 650 -28.57 17.64 -12.49
C THR A 650 -30.08 17.84 -12.68
N ALA A 651 -30.47 18.80 -13.54
CA ALA A 651 -31.88 19.00 -13.89
C ALA A 651 -32.54 17.78 -14.60
N GLN A 652 -31.74 16.82 -15.08
CA GLN A 652 -32.19 15.59 -15.73
C GLN A 652 -32.19 14.38 -14.81
N SER A 653 -31.71 14.54 -13.57
CA SER A 653 -31.77 13.52 -12.54
C SER A 653 -33.21 13.22 -12.13
N THR A 654 -33.53 11.94 -11.95
CA THR A 654 -34.84 11.50 -11.46
C THR A 654 -34.68 10.78 -10.12
N ALA A 655 -35.71 10.80 -9.28
CA ALA A 655 -35.71 10.04 -8.02
C ALA A 655 -35.40 8.55 -8.25
N ALA A 656 -35.96 7.98 -9.32
CA ALA A 656 -35.74 6.59 -9.72
C ALA A 656 -34.27 6.24 -10.00
N ASP A 657 -33.45 7.20 -10.46
CA ASP A 657 -32.01 6.99 -10.65
C ASP A 657 -31.34 6.70 -9.30
N PHE A 658 -31.64 7.51 -8.27
CA PHE A 658 -31.01 7.42 -6.95
C PHE A 658 -31.59 6.27 -6.10
N GLU A 659 -32.89 5.99 -6.18
CA GLU A 659 -33.49 4.81 -5.56
C GLU A 659 -32.81 3.53 -6.05
N HIS A 660 -32.48 3.48 -7.35
CA HIS A 660 -31.79 2.35 -7.92
C HIS A 660 -30.32 2.25 -7.47
N ILE A 661 -29.60 3.38 -7.43
CA ILE A 661 -28.24 3.43 -6.87
C ILE A 661 -28.23 2.94 -5.42
N GLU A 662 -29.17 3.41 -4.60
CA GLU A 662 -29.30 3.02 -3.20
C GLU A 662 -29.58 1.52 -3.06
N ALA A 663 -30.49 0.97 -3.89
CA ALA A 663 -30.77 -0.46 -3.90
C ALA A 663 -29.52 -1.29 -4.26
N THR A 664 -28.75 -0.90 -5.27
CA THR A 664 -27.51 -1.56 -5.66
C THR A 664 -26.43 -1.44 -4.57
N ALA A 665 -26.31 -0.26 -3.94
CA ALA A 665 -25.38 -0.03 -2.84
C ALA A 665 -25.73 -0.89 -1.61
N ARG A 666 -27.03 -1.02 -1.28
CA ARG A 666 -27.50 -1.94 -0.23
C ARG A 666 -27.17 -3.38 -0.58
N TRP A 667 -27.37 -3.81 -1.82
CA TRP A 667 -27.01 -5.17 -2.25
C TRP A 667 -25.50 -5.46 -2.11
N LEU A 668 -24.64 -4.48 -2.43
CA LEU A 668 -23.19 -4.59 -2.23
C LEU A 668 -22.80 -4.66 -0.74
N ARG A 669 -23.39 -3.80 0.11
CA ARG A 669 -23.20 -3.88 1.58
C ARG A 669 -23.66 -5.23 2.11
N LEU A 670 -24.79 -5.72 1.60
CA LEU A 670 -25.33 -7.03 1.94
C LEU A 670 -24.47 -8.17 1.36
N HIS A 671 -23.71 -8.03 0.27
CA HIS A 671 -22.76 -9.08 -0.12
C HIS A 671 -21.52 -9.14 0.79
N VAL A 672 -21.20 -8.03 1.47
CA VAL A 672 -20.24 -8.01 2.58
C VAL A 672 -20.87 -8.50 3.90
N CYS A 673 -22.20 -8.40 4.08
CA CYS A 673 -22.92 -8.69 5.34
C CYS A 673 -23.89 -9.89 5.37
N VAL A 674 -24.42 -10.43 4.27
CA VAL A 674 -25.64 -11.28 4.21
C VAL A 674 -25.36 -12.78 4.14
N LYS A 675 -24.10 -13.19 4.02
CA LYS A 675 -23.73 -14.48 4.58
C LYS A 675 -23.60 -14.48 6.11
N ASN A 676 -23.93 -13.39 6.81
CA ASN A 676 -23.87 -13.33 8.29
C ASN A 676 -25.21 -13.52 9.00
N ARG A 677 -26.38 -13.58 8.32
CA ARG A 677 -27.68 -13.61 9.05
C ARG A 677 -28.75 -14.59 8.61
N THR A 678 -28.73 -15.19 7.41
CA THR A 678 -29.86 -16.04 6.96
C THR A 678 -29.52 -17.43 6.48
N THR A 679 -28.25 -17.81 6.46
CA THR A 679 -27.85 -19.22 6.49
C THR A 679 -26.89 -19.36 7.65
N ARG A 680 -27.29 -20.12 8.68
CA ARG A 680 -26.29 -20.75 9.54
C ARG A 680 -25.45 -21.63 8.60
N CYS A 681 -24.28 -21.12 8.25
CA CYS A 681 -23.18 -21.90 7.75
C CYS A 681 -22.77 -22.90 8.85
#